data_AF-A0A7Y2CZ14-F1
#
_entry.id   AF-A0A7Y2CZ14-F1
#
_cell.length_a   1.000
_cell.length_b   1.000
_cell.length_c   1.000
_cell.angle_alpha   90.00
_cell.angle_beta   90.00
_cell.angle_gamma   90.00
#
_symmetry.space_group_name_H-M   'P 1'
#
loop_
_entity.id
_entity.type
_entity.pdbx_description
1 polymer ?
#
loop_
_entity_poly.entity_id
_entity_poly.type
_entity_poly.pdbx_seq_one_letter_code
_entity_poly.pdbx_strand_id
1 'polypeptide(L)'
;MGLGPETYDRPAAASTRERRLFVYNGGFLTQGRIRRILQLAGYSIQIGLPRAEGDAVAVWGNSPTAHRGESVAAAREAPVVRIEDTFLRSLHPGRAGEPPLGLLIDNRGLHFDASTPSALEEMLASHPLDDTRLLNRARGAIERIKEAHLSKYTAFDAEAPVPDPGYVLVIDQTEGDASVTASGADRARFLEMLVFAQEEHPGAKVLIKTHPETAGGFRSGYFRADDANDRITLFSDQVSPWRLFEGAVGVYTVSSQMGFEAIFAGHRPRVFGQPFYAGWGLTQDEFPVPRRTRKLTRAQIFAAAMILYPTWYDPYRDQLCTLEETIEALAAQTRAWREDHRGWVASSMRMWKRKPLQQFFGTFKPVIFENDPGKARKVGRPWMVWAGKAQVGHGDACRVEDGFIRSHGLGAELIPPLSLVTDDLGIYYDPSCPSRLEKWIEARATLRPDQRERARRLIDSLVASRISKYNLAGTTDLKGLPEGRLILVPGQVEDDASIRTGTDRISTNRALLEEARAANPEAIILYKPHPDVEAGLREGNTDATALADRVLERADPMALLDHVDRVWTMTSLLGFEALLRGRHVVTLGAPFYAGWGLTEDRGEVPPRRRTDVSLEGLVHAALIDYPRYLDPVTGLACPVEVIVARLAAGEIPRPGRGNRFLSKLQGLLASQAHLWRRG
;
A
#
# COMPACT_ATOMS: atom_id res chain seq x y z
N MET A 1 -6.84 -33.84 10.91
CA MET A 1 -5.37 -33.67 11.00
C MET A 1 -5.00 -32.45 10.19
N GLY A 2 -4.96 -31.28 10.84
CA GLY A 2 -4.69 -30.01 10.18
C GLY A 2 -3.20 -29.74 10.17
N LEU A 3 -2.61 -29.71 8.98
CA LEU A 3 -1.28 -29.14 8.77
C LEU A 3 -1.43 -27.61 8.92
N GLY A 4 -0.85 -27.06 9.97
CA GLY A 4 -0.81 -25.62 10.22
C GLY A 4 -0.05 -24.86 9.12
N PRO A 5 -0.02 -23.52 9.18
CA PRO A 5 0.77 -22.73 8.27
C PRO A 5 2.25 -22.99 8.58
N GLU A 6 2.91 -23.84 7.80
CA GLU A 6 4.36 -23.74 7.65
C GLU A 6 4.63 -22.39 6.98
N THR A 7 4.87 -21.39 7.82
CA THR A 7 5.74 -20.28 7.47
C THR A 7 7.01 -20.92 6.93
N TYR A 8 7.44 -20.54 5.73
CA TYR A 8 8.88 -20.58 5.45
C TYR A 8 9.52 -19.51 6.34
N ASP A 9 9.46 -19.72 7.65
CA ASP A 9 10.51 -19.28 8.53
C ASP A 9 11.74 -19.90 7.93
N ARG A 10 12.54 -19.09 7.22
CA ARG A 10 13.97 -19.28 7.37
C ARG A 10 14.14 -19.38 8.89
N PRO A 11 14.67 -20.49 9.43
CA PRO A 11 15.17 -20.41 10.78
C PRO A 11 16.09 -19.20 10.74
N ALA A 12 15.78 -18.16 11.52
CA ALA A 12 16.83 -17.25 11.95
C ALA A 12 17.87 -18.21 12.49
N ALA A 13 18.92 -18.48 11.69
CA ALA A 13 19.85 -19.53 12.00
C ALA A 13 20.34 -19.19 13.40
N ALA A 14 19.91 -20.00 14.36
CA ALA A 14 20.22 -19.82 15.76
C ALA A 14 21.68 -20.21 15.95
N SER A 15 22.60 -19.49 15.31
CA SER A 15 23.91 -19.29 15.89
C SER A 15 23.71 -18.20 16.94
N THR A 16 23.80 -18.59 18.20
CA THR A 16 23.83 -17.73 19.40
C THR A 16 25.00 -16.74 19.41
N ARG A 17 25.68 -16.53 18.28
CA ARG A 17 26.83 -15.64 18.11
C ARG A 17 26.55 -14.71 16.93
N GLU A 18 26.40 -13.41 17.20
CA GLU A 18 26.34 -12.39 16.16
C GLU A 18 27.55 -12.52 15.22
N ARG A 19 27.30 -12.55 13.90
CA ARG A 19 28.37 -12.67 12.90
C ARG A 19 29.04 -11.32 12.72
N ARG A 20 30.32 -11.20 13.07
CA ARG A 20 31.05 -9.94 12.99
C ARG A 20 31.37 -9.61 11.53
N LEU A 21 30.96 -8.42 11.10
CA LEU A 21 31.05 -7.96 9.73
C LEU A 21 31.88 -6.68 9.66
N PHE A 22 33.13 -6.80 9.22
CA PHE A 22 34.08 -5.70 9.16
C PHE A 22 33.85 -4.86 7.89
N VAL A 23 33.77 -3.54 8.05
CA VAL A 23 33.44 -2.61 6.96
C VAL A 23 34.57 -1.62 6.68
N TYR A 24 34.80 -1.32 5.40
CA TYR A 24 35.83 -0.38 4.93
C TYR A 24 35.25 0.74 4.04
N ASN A 25 33.93 0.89 4.07
CA ASN A 25 33.17 1.93 3.40
C ASN A 25 32.28 2.66 4.43
N GLY A 26 32.39 3.99 4.49
CA GLY A 26 31.66 4.82 5.45
C GLY A 26 30.14 4.72 5.34
N GLY A 27 29.60 4.35 4.17
CA GLY A 27 28.16 4.15 3.95
C GLY A 27 27.54 3.13 4.90
N PHE A 28 28.26 2.06 5.26
CA PHE A 28 27.78 1.08 6.24
C PHE A 28 27.66 1.64 7.67
N LEU A 29 28.39 2.73 7.97
CA LEU A 29 28.38 3.38 9.28
C LEU A 29 27.35 4.51 9.34
N THR A 30 27.14 5.23 8.23
CA THR A 30 26.28 6.43 8.18
C THR A 30 24.86 6.13 7.73
N GLN A 31 24.61 5.06 6.97
CA GLN A 31 23.27 4.72 6.49
C GLN A 31 22.53 3.84 7.50
N GLY A 32 21.76 4.49 8.36
CA GLY A 32 21.05 3.84 9.48
C GLY A 32 20.21 2.63 9.08
N ARG A 33 19.46 2.71 7.96
CA ARG A 33 18.62 1.59 7.52
C ARG A 33 19.43 0.39 7.02
N ILE A 34 20.51 0.60 6.26
CA ILE A 34 21.39 -0.50 5.82
C ILE A 34 21.96 -1.22 7.04
N ARG A 35 22.49 -0.47 8.00
CA ARG A 35 23.02 -1.02 9.25
C ARG A 35 21.96 -1.81 10.01
N ARG A 36 20.73 -1.30 10.07
CA ARG A 36 19.64 -1.96 10.78
C ARG A 36 19.23 -3.27 10.10
N ILE A 37 19.14 -3.31 8.78
CA ILE A 37 18.85 -4.55 8.03
C ILE A 37 19.93 -5.60 8.26
N LEU A 38 21.21 -5.21 8.19
CA LEU A 38 22.32 -6.12 8.48
C LEU A 38 22.27 -6.68 9.90
N GLN A 39 21.94 -5.83 10.88
CA GLN A 39 21.76 -6.25 12.28
C GLN A 39 20.63 -7.27 12.42
N LEU A 40 19.47 -6.99 11.84
CA LEU A 40 18.32 -7.91 11.85
C LEU A 40 18.61 -9.21 11.09
N ALA A 41 19.49 -9.16 10.08
CA ALA A 41 20.01 -10.34 9.39
C ALA A 41 21.11 -11.10 10.18
N GLY A 42 21.38 -10.72 11.43
CA GLY A 42 22.33 -11.40 12.32
C GLY A 42 23.79 -11.01 12.10
N TYR A 43 24.06 -9.84 11.51
CA TYR A 43 25.40 -9.28 11.37
C TYR A 43 25.66 -8.11 12.32
N SER A 44 26.81 -8.11 12.97
CA SER A 44 27.27 -7.01 13.82
C SER A 44 28.35 -6.23 13.08
N ILE A 45 28.09 -4.97 12.74
CA ILE A 45 29.06 -4.13 12.01
C ILE A 45 30.23 -3.77 12.92
N GLN A 46 31.44 -4.07 12.45
CA GLN A 46 32.69 -3.85 13.17
C GLN A 46 33.64 -2.95 12.37
N ILE A 47 34.47 -2.20 13.08
CA ILE A 47 35.64 -1.50 12.53
C ILE A 47 36.89 -2.23 13.04
N GLY A 48 37.95 -2.27 12.25
CA GLY A 48 39.21 -2.88 12.63
C GLY A 48 39.65 -3.93 11.61
N LEU A 49 40.13 -5.07 12.09
CA LEU A 49 40.59 -6.18 11.25
C LEU A 49 39.89 -7.47 11.68
N PRO A 50 39.47 -8.34 10.74
CA PRO A 50 39.00 -9.68 11.07
C PRO A 50 40.14 -10.49 11.70
N ARG A 51 39.85 -11.18 12.81
CA ARG A 51 40.85 -11.88 13.64
C ARG A 51 40.39 -13.23 14.19
N ALA A 52 39.09 -13.51 14.21
CA ALA A 52 38.58 -14.79 14.72
C ALA A 52 37.82 -15.56 13.64
N GLU A 53 37.67 -16.86 13.89
CA GLU A 53 36.83 -17.74 13.09
C GLU A 53 35.38 -17.22 13.05
N GLY A 54 34.82 -17.16 11.84
CA GLY A 54 33.48 -16.62 11.58
C GLY A 54 33.42 -15.11 11.34
N ASP A 55 34.55 -14.39 11.41
CA ASP A 55 34.62 -12.99 10.96
C ASP A 55 34.50 -12.91 9.44
N ALA A 56 33.76 -11.91 8.95
CA ALA A 56 33.63 -11.65 7.52
C ALA A 56 33.86 -10.17 7.20
N VAL A 57 34.18 -9.87 5.94
CA VAL A 57 34.34 -8.51 5.43
C VAL A 57 33.16 -8.14 4.52
N ALA A 58 32.50 -7.04 4.82
CA ALA A 58 31.44 -6.50 3.96
C ALA A 58 31.99 -5.58 2.88
N VAL A 59 31.50 -5.78 1.66
CA VAL A 59 31.73 -4.90 0.51
C VAL A 59 30.40 -4.52 -0.12
N TRP A 60 30.29 -3.27 -0.59
CA TRP A 60 29.13 -2.82 -1.35
C TRP A 60 29.35 -3.08 -2.83
N GLY A 61 28.61 -4.02 -3.40
CA GLY A 61 28.68 -4.40 -4.80
C GLY A 61 30.10 -4.61 -5.31
N ASN A 62 30.34 -4.12 -6.51
CA ASN A 62 31.68 -3.85 -7.05
C ASN A 62 31.94 -2.33 -7.06
N SER A 63 31.66 -1.64 -5.95
CA SER A 63 31.85 -0.19 -5.86
C SER A 63 33.34 0.20 -5.98
N PRO A 64 33.69 1.45 -6.32
CA PRO A 64 35.08 1.90 -6.41
C PRO A 64 35.90 1.73 -5.11
N THR A 65 35.24 1.50 -3.98
CA THR A 65 35.89 1.27 -2.68
C THR A 65 35.89 -0.20 -2.25
N ALA A 66 35.26 -1.10 -3.02
CA ALA A 66 35.18 -2.53 -2.71
C ALA A 66 36.57 -3.16 -2.57
N HIS A 67 37.53 -2.76 -3.42
CA HIS A 67 38.93 -3.21 -3.39
C HIS A 67 39.58 -3.09 -1.99
N ARG A 68 39.17 -2.10 -1.17
CA ARG A 68 39.70 -1.92 0.19
C ARG A 68 39.31 -3.09 1.09
N GLY A 69 38.04 -3.48 1.06
CA GLY A 69 37.53 -4.62 1.82
C GLY A 69 38.06 -5.93 1.26
N GLU A 70 38.09 -6.10 -0.05
CA GLU A 70 38.61 -7.31 -0.71
C GLU A 70 40.10 -7.53 -0.40
N SER A 71 40.91 -6.47 -0.38
CA SER A 71 42.33 -6.56 -0.02
C SER A 71 42.53 -7.02 1.42
N VAL A 72 41.71 -6.52 2.35
CA VAL A 72 41.76 -6.97 3.75
C VAL A 72 41.29 -8.42 3.86
N ALA A 73 40.19 -8.77 3.20
CA ALA A 73 39.65 -10.12 3.21
C ALA A 73 40.68 -11.14 2.73
N ALA A 74 41.37 -10.83 1.62
CA ALA A 74 42.46 -11.64 1.09
C ALA A 74 43.64 -11.74 2.08
N ALA A 75 44.09 -10.61 2.64
CA ALA A 75 45.22 -10.58 3.58
C ALA A 75 44.93 -11.28 4.92
N ARG A 76 43.66 -11.55 5.23
CA ARG A 76 43.22 -12.15 6.49
C ARG A 76 42.51 -13.49 6.31
N GLU A 77 42.46 -14.00 5.07
CA GLU A 77 41.73 -15.21 4.70
C GLU A 77 40.27 -15.20 5.21
N ALA A 78 39.67 -14.01 5.25
CA ALA A 78 38.31 -13.82 5.74
C ALA A 78 37.29 -13.89 4.58
N PRO A 79 36.12 -14.54 4.75
CA PRO A 79 35.07 -14.54 3.75
C PRO A 79 34.56 -13.13 3.45
N VAL A 80 34.20 -12.89 2.19
CA VAL A 80 33.59 -11.64 1.72
C VAL A 80 32.07 -11.79 1.69
N VAL A 81 31.36 -10.82 2.25
CA VAL A 81 29.91 -10.67 2.12
C VAL A 81 29.63 -9.45 1.25
N ARG A 82 28.99 -9.68 0.12
CA ARG A 82 28.61 -8.68 -0.87
C ARG A 82 27.21 -8.19 -0.58
N ILE A 83 27.10 -6.88 -0.37
CA ILE A 83 25.84 -6.20 -0.10
C ILE A 83 25.45 -5.38 -1.33
N GLU A 84 24.20 -5.51 -1.75
CA GLU A 84 23.63 -4.73 -2.85
C GLU A 84 22.20 -4.30 -2.55
N ASP A 85 21.74 -3.31 -3.33
CA ASP A 85 20.34 -2.91 -3.33
C ASP A 85 19.44 -4.03 -3.87
N THR A 86 18.25 -4.15 -3.30
CA THR A 86 17.21 -5.07 -3.77
C THR A 86 16.55 -4.59 -5.07
N PHE A 87 15.87 -5.53 -5.73
CA PHE A 87 15.18 -5.28 -6.99
C PHE A 87 13.98 -4.33 -6.84
N LEU A 88 13.35 -4.24 -5.66
CA LEU A 88 12.44 -3.15 -5.29
C LEU A 88 13.12 -2.32 -4.21
N ARG A 89 13.50 -1.08 -4.52
CA ARG A 89 14.35 -0.32 -3.61
C ARG A 89 13.59 0.76 -2.85
N SER A 90 13.01 1.72 -3.57
CA SER A 90 12.50 2.97 -2.99
C SER A 90 11.75 3.83 -4.04
N LEU A 91 11.31 5.04 -3.69
CA LEU A 91 10.66 5.98 -4.64
C LEU A 91 11.68 6.53 -5.64
N HIS A 92 12.74 7.14 -5.13
CA HIS A 92 13.85 7.76 -5.86
C HIS A 92 15.15 6.93 -5.76
N PRO A 93 16.12 7.15 -6.66
CA PRO A 93 17.45 6.54 -6.60
C PRO A 93 18.16 6.71 -5.26
N GLY A 94 19.01 5.75 -4.88
CA GLY A 94 19.76 5.82 -3.62
C GLY A 94 20.66 7.05 -3.50
N ARG A 95 21.16 7.54 -4.63
CA ARG A 95 21.93 8.80 -4.70
C ARG A 95 21.11 10.05 -4.35
N ALA A 96 19.78 9.96 -4.40
CA ALA A 96 18.88 11.00 -3.90
C ALA A 96 18.69 10.96 -2.36
N GLY A 97 19.39 10.06 -1.66
CA GLY A 97 19.35 9.95 -0.20
C GLY A 97 18.28 9.02 0.34
N GLU A 98 17.57 8.28 -0.52
CA GLU A 98 16.51 7.38 -0.07
C GLU A 98 17.03 6.05 0.48
N PRO A 99 16.55 5.63 1.65
CA PRO A 99 16.93 4.36 2.25
C PRO A 99 16.24 3.16 1.56
N PRO A 100 16.92 2.01 1.39
CA PRO A 100 16.36 0.85 0.69
C PRO A 100 15.29 0.12 1.51
N LEU A 101 14.41 -0.65 0.87
CA LEU A 101 13.42 -1.51 1.53
C LEU A 101 13.88 -2.97 1.70
N GLY A 102 15.14 -3.26 1.36
CA GLY A 102 15.76 -4.56 1.56
C GLY A 102 17.19 -4.57 1.03
N LEU A 103 17.94 -5.62 1.36
CA LEU A 103 19.31 -5.84 0.88
C LEU A 103 19.46 -7.22 0.22
N LEU A 104 20.29 -7.28 -0.81
CA LEU A 104 20.88 -8.53 -1.28
C LEU A 104 22.14 -8.76 -0.46
N ILE A 105 22.20 -9.89 0.26
CA ILE A 105 23.32 -10.25 1.13
C ILE A 105 23.86 -11.59 0.62
N ASP A 106 24.95 -11.53 -0.14
CA ASP A 106 25.51 -12.70 -0.83
C ASP A 106 26.93 -13.00 -0.32
N ASN A 107 27.15 -14.23 0.12
CA ASN A 107 28.44 -14.71 0.63
C ASN A 107 29.26 -15.51 -0.39
N ARG A 108 28.80 -15.57 -1.65
CA ARG A 108 29.45 -16.28 -2.76
C ARG A 108 29.92 -15.33 -3.85
N GLY A 109 29.02 -14.53 -4.39
CA GLY A 109 29.30 -13.70 -5.58
C GLY A 109 28.32 -12.55 -5.77
N LEU A 110 28.51 -11.74 -6.80
CA LEU A 110 27.55 -10.71 -7.17
C LEU A 110 26.53 -11.31 -8.14
N HIS A 111 25.24 -11.08 -7.89
CA HIS A 111 24.17 -11.61 -8.76
C HIS A 111 24.33 -11.19 -10.23
N PHE A 112 24.85 -10.00 -10.50
CA PHE A 112 25.08 -9.48 -11.86
C PHE A 112 26.44 -9.88 -12.47
N ASP A 113 27.32 -10.56 -11.71
CA ASP A 113 28.62 -10.98 -12.21
C ASP A 113 28.57 -12.44 -12.66
N ALA A 114 28.61 -12.66 -13.97
CA ALA A 114 28.57 -13.99 -14.54
C ALA A 114 29.93 -14.70 -14.56
N SER A 115 31.02 -14.08 -14.11
CA SER A 115 32.33 -14.76 -14.02
C SER A 115 32.38 -15.81 -12.90
N THR A 116 31.59 -15.62 -11.84
CA THR A 116 31.53 -16.51 -10.68
C THR A 116 30.08 -16.81 -10.28
N PRO A 117 29.76 -18.02 -9.77
CA PRO A 117 28.43 -18.31 -9.27
C PRO A 117 28.07 -17.47 -8.02
N SER A 118 26.95 -16.77 -8.08
CA SER A 118 26.33 -16.12 -6.91
C SER A 118 25.44 -17.10 -6.14
N ALA A 119 25.02 -16.76 -4.92
CA ALA A 119 24.04 -17.54 -4.19
C ALA A 119 22.68 -17.55 -4.90
N LEU A 120 22.32 -16.47 -5.61
CA LEU A 120 21.15 -16.46 -6.48
C LEU A 120 21.28 -17.46 -7.63
N GLU A 121 22.44 -17.49 -8.30
CA GLU A 121 22.66 -18.42 -9.40
C GLU A 121 22.59 -19.88 -8.94
N GLU A 122 23.19 -20.19 -7.79
CA GLU A 122 23.09 -21.51 -7.17
C GLU A 122 21.64 -21.88 -6.87
N MET A 123 20.85 -20.96 -6.30
CA MET A 123 19.43 -21.16 -6.04
C MET A 123 18.64 -21.43 -7.32
N LEU A 124 18.88 -20.66 -8.39
CA LEU A 124 18.24 -20.87 -9.69
C LEU A 124 18.65 -22.22 -10.31
N ALA A 125 19.90 -22.62 -10.16
CA ALA A 125 20.41 -23.89 -10.68
C ALA A 125 19.86 -25.12 -9.94
N SER A 126 19.75 -25.05 -8.61
CA SER A 126 19.64 -26.24 -7.76
C SER A 126 18.37 -26.33 -6.90
N HIS A 127 17.74 -25.20 -6.54
CA HIS A 127 16.56 -25.23 -5.68
C HIS A 127 15.37 -25.88 -6.42
N PRO A 128 14.57 -26.77 -5.80
CA PRO A 128 13.48 -27.47 -6.48
C PRO A 128 12.49 -26.52 -7.19
N LEU A 129 12.04 -25.46 -6.49
CA LEU A 129 11.13 -24.44 -7.02
C LEU A 129 9.83 -25.05 -7.59
N ASP A 130 9.30 -26.05 -6.90
CA ASP A 130 8.08 -26.82 -7.23
C ASP A 130 6.98 -26.70 -6.16
N ASP A 131 7.25 -26.03 -5.03
CA ASP A 131 6.25 -25.73 -4.01
C ASP A 131 5.13 -24.83 -4.56
N THR A 132 3.89 -25.36 -4.53
CA THR A 132 2.72 -24.67 -5.09
C THR A 132 2.38 -23.37 -4.35
N ARG A 133 2.59 -23.30 -3.03
CA ARG A 133 2.33 -22.08 -2.24
C ARG A 133 3.32 -20.98 -2.62
N LEU A 134 4.61 -21.30 -2.73
CA LEU A 134 5.66 -20.38 -3.17
C LEU A 134 5.40 -19.86 -4.60
N LEU A 135 5.03 -20.76 -5.52
CA LEU A 135 4.73 -20.35 -6.90
C LEU A 135 3.45 -19.50 -7.01
N ASN A 136 2.45 -19.75 -6.16
CA ASN A 136 1.26 -18.91 -6.08
C ASN A 136 1.57 -17.52 -5.49
N ARG A 137 2.42 -17.45 -4.46
CA ARG A 137 2.95 -16.17 -3.95
C ARG A 137 3.68 -15.39 -5.04
N ALA A 138 4.54 -16.06 -5.80
CA ALA A 138 5.25 -15.44 -6.92
C ALA A 138 4.29 -14.86 -7.98
N ARG A 139 3.27 -15.63 -8.40
CA ARG A 139 2.25 -15.15 -9.35
C ARG A 139 1.48 -13.94 -8.81
N GLY A 140 1.05 -14.00 -7.55
CA GLY A 140 0.35 -12.89 -6.88
C GLY A 140 1.21 -11.63 -6.81
N ALA A 141 2.46 -11.76 -6.37
CA ALA A 141 3.40 -10.65 -6.27
C ALA A 141 3.72 -10.02 -7.64
N ILE A 142 3.86 -10.83 -8.70
CA ILE A 142 4.04 -10.33 -10.08
C ILE A 142 2.85 -9.45 -10.49
N GLU A 143 1.62 -9.95 -10.34
CA GLU A 143 0.43 -9.19 -10.72
C GLU A 143 0.23 -7.95 -9.84
N ARG A 144 0.57 -8.03 -8.56
CA ARG A 144 0.48 -6.90 -7.64
C ARG A 144 1.48 -5.79 -7.98
N ILE A 145 2.72 -6.14 -8.31
CA ILE A 145 3.75 -5.20 -8.77
C ILE A 145 3.30 -4.48 -10.05
N LYS A 146 2.73 -5.23 -11.00
CA LYS A 146 2.16 -4.68 -12.23
C LYS A 146 0.99 -3.74 -11.94
N GLU A 147 0.03 -4.17 -11.13
CA GLU A 147 -1.15 -3.37 -10.76
C GLU A 147 -0.78 -2.06 -10.06
N ALA A 148 0.25 -2.04 -9.20
CA ALA A 148 0.73 -0.79 -8.58
C ALA A 148 1.72 0.00 -9.46
N HIS A 149 2.08 -0.49 -10.63
CA HIS A 149 3.14 0.03 -11.47
C HIS A 149 4.44 0.25 -10.68
N LEU A 150 4.91 -0.78 -9.94
CA LEU A 150 6.16 -0.71 -9.18
C LEU A 150 7.35 -1.15 -10.04
N SER A 151 8.51 -0.53 -9.81
CA SER A 151 9.81 -0.90 -10.39
C SER A 151 10.88 -0.68 -9.31
N LYS A 152 12.18 -0.83 -9.62
CA LYS A 152 13.27 -0.53 -8.66
C LYS A 152 13.12 0.85 -8.03
N TYR A 153 12.74 1.82 -8.86
CA TYR A 153 12.40 3.19 -8.51
C TYR A 153 11.01 3.49 -9.06
N THR A 154 10.16 4.14 -8.27
CA THR A 154 8.73 4.24 -8.58
C THR A 154 8.17 5.66 -8.49
N ALA A 155 9.03 6.66 -8.33
CA ALA A 155 8.70 8.08 -8.44
C ALA A 155 8.51 8.50 -9.91
N PHE A 156 7.47 7.98 -10.54
CA PHE A 156 6.99 8.37 -11.87
C PHE A 156 5.45 8.41 -11.87
N ASP A 157 4.90 9.18 -12.80
CA ASP A 157 3.46 9.22 -13.03
C ASP A 157 3.04 7.99 -13.83
N ALA A 158 2.10 7.20 -13.31
CA ALA A 158 1.63 5.98 -13.96
C ALA A 158 0.73 6.28 -15.18
N GLU A 159 0.08 7.44 -15.17
CA GLU A 159 -0.86 7.88 -16.21
C GLU A 159 -0.20 8.86 -17.19
N ALA A 160 1.10 9.12 -17.06
CA ALA A 160 1.81 9.95 -18.02
C ALA A 160 1.73 9.31 -19.42
N PRO A 161 1.55 10.14 -20.47
CA PRO A 161 1.45 9.64 -21.83
C PRO A 161 2.73 8.92 -22.23
N VAL A 162 2.57 7.79 -22.92
CA VAL A 162 3.65 7.04 -23.55
C VAL A 162 3.49 7.10 -25.07
N PRO A 163 4.57 6.91 -25.86
CA PRO A 163 4.45 6.84 -27.31
C PRO A 163 3.45 5.79 -27.78
N ASP A 164 2.85 6.01 -28.96
CA ASP A 164 1.92 5.06 -29.57
C ASP A 164 2.55 3.68 -29.73
N PRO A 165 1.81 2.57 -29.48
CA PRO A 165 2.33 1.22 -29.60
C PRO A 165 2.95 0.90 -30.97
N GLY A 166 3.87 -0.07 -31.00
CA GLY A 166 4.54 -0.53 -32.21
C GLY A 166 6.03 -0.20 -32.29
N TYR A 167 6.64 0.29 -31.20
CA TYR A 167 8.08 0.59 -31.14
C TYR A 167 8.90 -0.56 -30.56
N VAL A 168 10.20 -0.53 -30.80
CA VAL A 168 11.20 -1.36 -30.11
C VAL A 168 11.76 -0.57 -28.93
N LEU A 169 11.77 -1.16 -27.75
CA LEU A 169 12.33 -0.55 -26.56
C LEU A 169 13.80 -0.98 -26.38
N VAL A 170 14.72 -0.02 -26.44
CA VAL A 170 16.14 -0.23 -26.14
C VAL A 170 16.44 0.39 -24.78
N ILE A 171 16.92 -0.41 -23.83
CA ILE A 171 17.12 0.04 -22.46
C ILE A 171 18.56 0.53 -22.29
N ASP A 172 18.72 1.82 -21.96
CA ASP A 172 20.01 2.42 -21.60
C ASP A 172 20.38 2.11 -20.13
N GLN A 173 21.65 2.26 -19.79
CA GLN A 173 22.19 2.16 -18.44
C GLN A 173 23.15 3.30 -18.15
N THR A 174 23.47 3.54 -16.87
CA THR A 174 24.46 4.54 -16.50
C THR A 174 25.87 4.08 -16.86
N GLU A 175 26.71 4.98 -17.36
CA GLU A 175 28.14 4.69 -17.57
C GLU A 175 28.82 4.22 -16.28
N GLY A 176 29.69 3.21 -16.42
CA GLY A 176 30.39 2.60 -15.31
C GLY A 176 29.48 1.78 -14.37
N ASP A 177 28.27 1.42 -14.82
CA ASP A 177 27.43 0.44 -14.12
C ASP A 177 28.20 -0.88 -13.94
N ALA A 178 28.30 -1.34 -12.70
CA ALA A 178 29.02 -2.56 -12.34
C ALA A 178 28.47 -3.79 -13.07
N SER A 179 27.16 -3.84 -13.36
CA SER A 179 26.53 -4.94 -14.09
C SER A 179 26.89 -4.95 -15.59
N VAL A 180 27.23 -3.80 -16.16
CA VAL A 180 27.71 -3.70 -17.55
C VAL A 180 29.15 -4.17 -17.61
N THR A 181 30.01 -3.65 -16.74
CA THR A 181 31.42 -4.05 -16.65
C THR A 181 31.57 -5.54 -16.38
N ALA A 182 30.77 -6.11 -15.47
CA ALA A 182 30.78 -7.54 -15.16
C ALA A 182 30.27 -8.43 -16.31
N SER A 183 29.54 -7.86 -17.27
CA SER A 183 29.15 -8.54 -18.51
C SER A 183 30.23 -8.46 -19.62
N GLY A 184 31.38 -7.83 -19.35
CA GLY A 184 32.40 -7.54 -20.35
C GLY A 184 31.89 -6.62 -21.47
N ALA A 185 30.87 -5.80 -21.17
CA ALA A 185 30.25 -4.88 -22.10
C ALA A 185 30.77 -3.45 -21.90
N ASP A 186 30.76 -2.68 -22.97
CA ASP A 186 31.13 -1.26 -23.00
C ASP A 186 30.19 -0.50 -23.95
N ARG A 187 30.51 0.75 -24.28
CA ARG A 187 29.70 1.55 -25.20
C ARG A 187 29.52 0.89 -26.58
N ALA A 188 30.53 0.17 -27.10
CA ALA A 188 30.41 -0.49 -28.38
C ALA A 188 29.31 -1.56 -28.36
N ARG A 189 29.18 -2.29 -27.25
CA ARG A 189 28.09 -3.27 -27.06
C ARG A 189 26.70 -2.63 -27.07
N PHE A 190 26.54 -1.43 -26.51
CA PHE A 190 25.27 -0.70 -26.57
C PHE A 190 24.92 -0.27 -28.00
N LEU A 191 25.91 0.19 -28.78
CA LEU A 191 25.70 0.55 -30.18
C LEU A 191 25.39 -0.67 -31.04
N GLU A 192 26.08 -1.78 -30.82
CA GLU A 192 25.80 -3.07 -31.46
C GLU A 192 24.34 -3.49 -31.18
N MET A 193 23.92 -3.50 -29.91
CA MET A 193 22.53 -3.77 -29.52
C MET A 193 21.53 -2.88 -30.25
N LEU A 194 21.84 -1.58 -30.42
CA LEU A 194 20.98 -0.64 -31.13
C LEU A 194 20.89 -0.95 -32.64
N VAL A 195 21.98 -1.42 -33.25
CA VAL A 195 21.97 -1.87 -34.66
C VAL A 195 21.09 -3.12 -34.81
N PHE A 196 21.26 -4.12 -33.94
CA PHE A 196 20.43 -5.33 -33.97
C PHE A 196 18.94 -5.01 -33.78
N ALA A 197 18.61 -4.09 -32.86
CA ALA A 197 17.23 -3.65 -32.66
C ALA A 197 16.60 -3.06 -33.94
N GLN A 198 17.38 -2.40 -34.79
CA GLN A 198 16.91 -1.86 -36.07
C GLN A 198 16.79 -2.93 -37.16
N GLU A 199 17.76 -3.86 -37.22
CA GLU A 199 17.80 -4.91 -38.22
C GLU A 199 16.73 -6.00 -37.99
N GLU A 200 16.51 -6.39 -36.73
CA GLU A 200 15.52 -7.41 -36.35
C GLU A 200 14.07 -6.87 -36.43
N HIS A 201 13.88 -5.55 -36.44
CA HIS A 201 12.57 -4.88 -36.51
C HIS A 201 12.52 -3.76 -37.58
N PRO A 202 12.67 -4.10 -38.86
CA PRO A 202 12.67 -3.11 -39.92
C PRO A 202 11.33 -2.37 -39.99
N GLY A 203 11.35 -1.05 -39.83
CA GLY A 203 10.18 -0.18 -39.91
C GLY A 203 9.55 0.20 -38.57
N ALA A 204 9.93 -0.45 -37.46
CA ALA A 204 9.57 0.03 -36.12
C ALA A 204 10.39 1.27 -35.75
N LYS A 205 9.80 2.18 -34.97
CA LYS A 205 10.57 3.21 -34.28
C LYS A 205 11.33 2.58 -33.12
N VAL A 206 12.53 3.07 -32.84
CA VAL A 206 13.32 2.65 -31.69
C VAL A 206 13.21 3.72 -30.60
N LEU A 207 12.75 3.30 -29.43
CA LEU A 207 12.65 4.12 -28.24
C LEU A 207 13.78 3.74 -27.28
N ILE A 208 14.78 4.59 -27.15
CA ILE A 208 15.87 4.40 -26.19
C ILE A 208 15.43 4.96 -24.83
N LYS A 209 15.07 4.09 -23.89
CA LYS A 209 14.69 4.51 -22.54
C LYS A 209 15.93 4.84 -21.72
N THR A 210 16.09 6.11 -21.33
CA THR A 210 17.22 6.54 -20.49
C THR A 210 17.03 6.13 -19.03
N HIS A 211 18.14 5.93 -18.32
CA HIS A 211 18.12 5.56 -16.91
C HIS A 211 17.65 6.72 -16.01
N PRO A 212 16.84 6.49 -14.95
CA PRO A 212 16.36 7.55 -14.07
C PRO A 212 17.47 8.40 -13.42
N GLU A 213 18.62 7.81 -13.10
CA GLU A 213 19.77 8.58 -12.60
C GLU A 213 20.36 9.52 -13.65
N THR A 214 20.29 9.18 -14.93
CA THR A 214 20.73 10.04 -16.03
C THR A 214 19.75 11.18 -16.25
N ALA A 215 18.45 10.88 -16.24
CA ALA A 215 17.43 11.92 -16.26
C ALA A 215 17.53 12.88 -15.07
N GLY A 216 17.95 12.39 -13.91
CA GLY A 216 18.22 13.19 -12.70
C GLY A 216 19.58 13.90 -12.66
N GLY A 217 20.43 13.75 -13.69
CA GLY A 217 21.75 14.39 -13.76
C GLY A 217 22.82 13.80 -12.84
N PHE A 218 22.59 12.62 -12.25
CA PHE A 218 23.56 11.98 -11.35
C PHE A 218 24.71 11.27 -12.09
N ARG A 219 24.41 10.64 -13.24
CA ARG A 219 25.38 9.91 -14.08
C ARG A 219 24.96 9.94 -15.55
N SER A 220 25.92 10.07 -16.46
CA SER A 220 25.68 9.92 -17.91
C SER A 220 25.20 8.50 -18.26
N GLY A 221 24.34 8.38 -19.29
CA GLY A 221 23.95 7.08 -19.87
C GLY A 221 25.01 6.54 -20.83
N TYR A 222 24.81 5.42 -21.53
CA TYR A 222 25.71 4.99 -22.62
C TYR A 222 25.34 5.62 -23.97
N PHE A 223 24.05 5.87 -24.19
CA PHE A 223 23.56 6.56 -25.40
C PHE A 223 23.64 8.09 -25.28
N ARG A 224 23.91 8.75 -26.40
CA ARG A 224 24.10 10.19 -26.56
C ARG A 224 23.07 10.75 -27.53
N ALA A 225 22.90 12.08 -27.54
CA ALA A 225 22.02 12.75 -28.50
C ALA A 225 22.35 12.39 -29.95
N ASP A 226 23.64 12.18 -30.26
CA ASP A 226 24.12 11.82 -31.59
C ASP A 226 23.77 10.38 -32.01
N ASP A 227 23.33 9.53 -31.07
CA ASP A 227 22.84 8.18 -31.37
C ASP A 227 21.34 8.19 -31.79
N ALA A 228 20.67 9.34 -31.71
CA ALA A 228 19.28 9.53 -32.12
C ALA A 228 19.16 10.01 -33.58
N ASN A 229 18.01 9.72 -34.21
CA ASN A 229 17.66 10.18 -35.56
C ASN A 229 16.13 10.14 -35.76
N ASP A 230 15.63 10.32 -36.99
CA ASP A 230 14.19 10.33 -37.29
C ASP A 230 13.43 9.06 -36.86
N ARG A 231 14.12 7.92 -36.69
CA ARG A 231 13.55 6.64 -36.24
C ARG A 231 13.97 6.24 -34.83
N ILE A 232 15.00 6.87 -34.27
CA ILE A 232 15.57 6.54 -32.96
C ILE A 232 15.39 7.72 -32.03
N THR A 233 14.61 7.56 -30.97
CA THR A 233 14.31 8.63 -30.02
C THR A 233 14.88 8.31 -28.65
N LEU A 234 15.66 9.22 -28.08
CA LEU A 234 16.01 9.20 -26.66
C LEU A 234 14.80 9.62 -25.84
N PHE A 235 14.37 8.74 -24.94
CA PHE A 235 13.16 8.93 -24.15
C PHE A 235 13.50 9.02 -22.65
N SER A 236 13.48 10.27 -22.15
CA SER A 236 13.85 10.63 -20.78
C SER A 236 12.68 10.85 -19.84
N ASP A 237 11.44 10.79 -20.34
CA ASP A 237 10.25 11.03 -19.53
C ASP A 237 10.14 10.02 -18.38
N GLN A 238 9.67 10.52 -17.23
CA GLN A 238 9.42 9.74 -16.03
C GLN A 238 8.04 9.10 -16.11
N VAL A 239 7.95 8.02 -16.87
CA VAL A 239 6.72 7.24 -17.08
C VAL A 239 6.86 5.83 -16.50
N SER A 240 5.74 5.12 -16.40
CA SER A 240 5.75 3.72 -15.98
C SER A 240 6.44 2.78 -16.98
N PRO A 241 7.43 1.97 -16.55
CA PRO A 241 8.00 0.88 -17.35
C PRO A 241 6.95 -0.08 -17.91
N TRP A 242 5.91 -0.39 -17.14
CA TRP A 242 4.86 -1.33 -17.53
C TRP A 242 4.07 -0.85 -18.74
N ARG A 243 3.75 0.44 -18.80
CA ARG A 243 3.10 1.08 -19.96
C ARG A 243 4.00 1.11 -21.17
N LEU A 244 5.31 1.24 -20.97
CA LEU A 244 6.28 1.13 -22.07
C LEU A 244 6.36 -0.30 -22.62
N PHE A 245 6.29 -1.31 -21.76
CA PHE A 245 6.29 -2.69 -22.22
C PHE A 245 5.02 -3.06 -22.98
N GLU A 246 3.86 -2.51 -22.62
CA GLU A 246 2.59 -2.74 -23.33
C GLU A 246 2.63 -2.25 -24.79
N GLY A 247 3.35 -1.14 -25.05
CA GLY A 247 3.49 -0.58 -26.39
C GLY A 247 4.64 -1.18 -27.21
N ALA A 248 5.55 -1.93 -26.59
CA ALA A 248 6.75 -2.44 -27.23
C ALA A 248 6.49 -3.73 -28.03
N VAL A 249 7.11 -3.87 -29.20
CA VAL A 249 7.12 -5.12 -29.99
C VAL A 249 8.39 -5.95 -29.76
N GLY A 250 9.42 -5.33 -29.16
CA GLY A 250 10.68 -5.96 -28.81
C GLY A 250 11.36 -5.17 -27.69
N VAL A 251 12.11 -5.86 -26.83
CA VAL A 251 12.85 -5.25 -25.71
C VAL A 251 14.30 -5.70 -25.73
N TYR A 252 15.21 -4.74 -25.80
CA TYR A 252 16.66 -4.94 -25.90
C TYR A 252 17.34 -4.37 -24.68
N THR A 253 18.28 -5.11 -24.11
CA THR A 253 19.07 -4.67 -22.95
C THR A 253 20.43 -5.31 -22.92
N VAL A 254 21.40 -4.63 -22.30
CA VAL A 254 22.69 -5.24 -21.97
C VAL A 254 22.56 -6.06 -20.68
N SER A 255 22.39 -5.40 -19.54
CA SER A 255 22.29 -6.08 -18.24
C SER A 255 21.34 -5.41 -17.25
N SER A 256 20.50 -4.48 -17.73
CA SER A 256 19.60 -3.70 -16.88
C SER A 256 18.59 -4.61 -16.18
N GLN A 257 18.26 -4.28 -14.93
CA GLN A 257 17.15 -4.91 -14.21
C GLN A 257 15.82 -4.75 -14.96
N MET A 258 15.64 -3.67 -15.74
CA MET A 258 14.41 -3.46 -16.50
C MET A 258 14.17 -4.57 -17.55
N GLY A 259 15.21 -5.30 -17.99
CA GLY A 259 15.04 -6.52 -18.78
C GLY A 259 14.42 -7.68 -17.99
N PHE A 260 14.72 -7.80 -16.69
CA PHE A 260 14.02 -8.75 -15.80
C PHE A 260 12.53 -8.40 -15.68
N GLU A 261 12.22 -7.10 -15.55
CA GLU A 261 10.83 -6.61 -15.46
C GLU A 261 10.05 -6.92 -16.75
N ALA A 262 10.68 -6.76 -17.92
CA ALA A 262 10.08 -7.05 -19.21
C ALA A 262 9.62 -8.52 -19.35
N ILE A 263 10.31 -9.49 -18.72
CA ILE A 263 9.89 -10.90 -18.70
C ILE A 263 8.47 -11.05 -18.12
N PHE A 264 8.15 -10.28 -17.10
CA PHE A 264 6.85 -10.31 -16.41
C PHE A 264 5.77 -9.48 -17.12
N ALA A 265 6.18 -8.56 -17.99
CA ALA A 265 5.29 -7.89 -18.94
C ALA A 265 4.96 -8.76 -20.17
N GLY A 266 5.50 -9.98 -20.25
CA GLY A 266 5.20 -10.94 -21.32
C GLY A 266 6.28 -11.04 -22.39
N HIS A 267 7.30 -10.18 -22.35
CA HIS A 267 8.40 -10.17 -23.32
C HIS A 267 9.36 -11.33 -23.11
N ARG A 268 10.14 -11.62 -24.17
CA ARG A 268 11.34 -12.44 -24.13
C ARG A 268 12.53 -11.56 -24.55
N PRO A 269 13.12 -10.80 -23.62
CA PRO A 269 14.10 -9.76 -23.94
C PRO A 269 15.30 -10.30 -24.71
N ARG A 270 15.82 -9.50 -25.65
CA ARG A 270 17.09 -9.73 -26.34
C ARG A 270 18.22 -9.14 -25.50
N VAL A 271 19.14 -9.99 -25.03
CA VAL A 271 20.12 -9.64 -23.99
C VAL A 271 21.54 -9.66 -24.54
N PHE A 272 22.21 -8.51 -24.48
CA PHE A 272 23.57 -8.27 -24.99
C PHE A 272 24.66 -8.29 -23.91
N GLY A 273 24.31 -8.62 -22.66
CA GLY A 273 25.21 -8.86 -21.55
C GLY A 273 24.92 -10.20 -20.87
N GLN A 274 25.29 -10.33 -19.59
CA GLN A 274 25.11 -11.56 -18.82
C GLN A 274 24.43 -11.32 -17.45
N PRO A 275 23.31 -10.59 -17.38
CA PRO A 275 22.62 -10.31 -16.13
C PRO A 275 22.14 -11.60 -15.45
N PHE A 276 21.78 -11.52 -14.17
CA PHE A 276 21.39 -12.68 -13.35
C PHE A 276 20.25 -13.53 -13.95
N TYR A 277 19.37 -12.90 -14.75
CA TYR A 277 18.20 -13.51 -15.35
C TYR A 277 18.42 -14.10 -16.76
N ALA A 278 19.60 -13.90 -17.36
CA ALA A 278 19.98 -14.50 -18.63
C ALA A 278 20.40 -15.98 -18.46
N GLY A 279 20.14 -16.82 -19.47
CA GLY A 279 20.49 -18.24 -19.50
C GLY A 279 19.37 -19.20 -19.06
N TRP A 280 18.31 -18.71 -18.43
CA TRP A 280 17.27 -19.58 -17.83
C TRP A 280 16.08 -19.89 -18.74
N GLY A 281 16.16 -19.55 -20.03
CA GLY A 281 15.12 -19.83 -21.03
C GLY A 281 14.03 -18.78 -21.19
N LEU A 282 14.12 -17.66 -20.48
CA LEU A 282 13.14 -16.56 -20.53
C LEU A 282 13.64 -15.33 -21.32
N THR A 283 14.82 -15.44 -21.92
CA THR A 283 15.52 -14.40 -22.70
C THR A 283 16.03 -14.97 -24.02
N GLN A 284 16.48 -14.08 -24.91
CA GLN A 284 17.26 -14.40 -26.10
C GLN A 284 18.67 -13.85 -25.88
N ASP A 285 19.58 -14.71 -25.44
CA ASP A 285 20.91 -14.32 -24.97
C ASP A 285 21.91 -14.29 -26.13
N GLU A 286 22.54 -13.15 -26.37
CA GLU A 286 23.63 -13.02 -27.35
C GLU A 286 24.92 -13.68 -26.85
N PHE A 287 25.21 -13.53 -25.55
CA PHE A 287 26.40 -14.08 -24.91
C PHE A 287 25.98 -15.05 -23.78
N PRO A 288 25.49 -16.26 -24.11
CA PRO A 288 24.97 -17.19 -23.11
C PRO A 288 26.06 -17.61 -22.12
N VAL A 289 25.67 -17.81 -20.85
CA VAL A 289 26.56 -18.31 -19.80
C VAL A 289 26.51 -19.84 -19.82
N PRO A 290 27.59 -20.57 -20.19
CA PRO A 290 27.50 -22.01 -20.49
C PRO A 290 26.99 -22.90 -19.35
N ARG A 291 27.22 -22.51 -18.09
CA ARG A 291 26.78 -23.26 -16.91
C ARG A 291 25.30 -23.07 -16.55
N ARG A 292 24.61 -22.08 -17.11
CA ARG A 292 23.18 -21.82 -16.89
C ARG A 292 22.35 -22.59 -17.92
N THR A 293 22.07 -23.86 -17.63
CA THR A 293 21.38 -24.77 -18.59
C THR A 293 19.93 -25.05 -18.25
N ARG A 294 19.52 -24.84 -16.98
CA ARG A 294 18.15 -25.10 -16.50
C ARG A 294 17.16 -24.14 -17.15
N LYS A 295 15.99 -24.65 -17.54
CA LYS A 295 14.85 -23.84 -18.01
C LYS A 295 13.89 -23.59 -16.85
N LEU A 296 13.60 -22.32 -16.57
CA LEU A 296 12.73 -21.90 -15.48
C LEU A 296 11.47 -21.23 -16.03
N THR A 297 10.36 -21.41 -15.33
CA THR A 297 9.15 -20.60 -15.56
C THR A 297 9.31 -19.20 -14.95
N ARG A 298 8.48 -18.24 -15.40
CA ARG A 298 8.42 -16.89 -14.82
C ARG A 298 8.23 -16.92 -13.30
N ALA A 299 7.32 -17.77 -12.80
CA ALA A 299 7.06 -17.90 -11.37
C ALA A 299 8.28 -18.44 -10.60
N GLN A 300 9.05 -19.36 -11.17
CA GLN A 300 10.22 -19.96 -10.53
C GLN A 300 11.39 -18.97 -10.41
N ILE A 301 11.73 -18.27 -11.50
CA ILE A 301 12.80 -17.27 -11.45
C ILE A 301 12.42 -16.12 -10.52
N PHE A 302 11.15 -15.71 -10.51
CA PHE A 302 10.66 -14.68 -9.59
C PHE A 302 10.72 -15.15 -8.14
N ALA A 303 10.29 -16.38 -7.84
CA ALA A 303 10.35 -16.93 -6.49
C ALA A 303 11.78 -16.91 -5.94
N ALA A 304 12.77 -17.36 -6.72
CA ALA A 304 14.16 -17.31 -6.31
C ALA A 304 14.66 -15.86 -6.15
N ALA A 305 14.51 -15.02 -7.18
CA ALA A 305 15.11 -13.68 -7.21
C ALA A 305 14.42 -12.66 -6.29
N MET A 306 13.12 -12.76 -6.08
CA MET A 306 12.32 -11.74 -5.38
C MET A 306 11.85 -12.20 -4.01
N ILE A 307 11.60 -13.50 -3.79
CA ILE A 307 11.06 -14.00 -2.52
C ILE A 307 12.18 -14.58 -1.65
N LEU A 308 12.97 -15.50 -2.20
CA LEU A 308 13.93 -16.28 -1.40
C LEU A 308 15.28 -15.58 -1.25
N TYR A 309 15.82 -14.99 -2.31
CA TYR A 309 17.17 -14.43 -2.29
C TYR A 309 17.29 -13.12 -1.47
N PRO A 310 16.39 -12.14 -1.61
CA PRO A 310 16.49 -10.88 -0.89
C PRO A 310 16.24 -10.98 0.62
N THR A 311 16.77 -10.02 1.36
CA THR A 311 16.40 -9.74 2.75
C THR A 311 15.55 -8.47 2.78
N TRP A 312 14.24 -8.63 2.96
CA TRP A 312 13.27 -7.53 2.98
C TRP A 312 13.10 -6.92 4.37
N TYR A 313 12.74 -5.63 4.41
CA TYR A 313 12.65 -4.86 5.65
C TYR A 313 11.35 -4.06 5.73
N ASP A 314 10.69 -4.15 6.88
CA ASP A 314 9.50 -3.37 7.23
C ASP A 314 9.93 -2.09 7.98
N PRO A 315 9.82 -0.90 7.35
CA PRO A 315 10.21 0.35 8.00
C PRO A 315 9.25 0.80 9.11
N TYR A 316 8.05 0.22 9.21
CA TYR A 316 7.05 0.56 10.21
C TYR A 316 7.30 -0.21 11.51
N ARG A 317 7.57 -1.52 11.42
CA ARG A 317 7.74 -2.41 12.59
C ARG A 317 9.21 -2.66 12.96
N ASP A 318 10.16 -2.14 12.18
CA ASP A 318 11.61 -2.30 12.38
C ASP A 318 12.03 -3.78 12.51
N GLN A 319 11.59 -4.58 11.54
CA GLN A 319 11.85 -6.02 11.47
C GLN A 319 12.06 -6.48 10.03
N LEU A 320 12.63 -7.68 9.85
CA LEU A 320 12.62 -8.34 8.55
C LEU A 320 11.19 -8.76 8.20
N CYS A 321 10.86 -8.75 6.92
CA CYS A 321 9.50 -9.01 6.46
C CYS A 321 9.47 -9.84 5.17
N THR A 322 8.26 -10.11 4.69
CA THR A 322 8.02 -10.77 3.42
C THR A 322 8.06 -9.79 2.24
N LEU A 323 8.26 -10.31 1.02
CA LEU A 323 8.18 -9.51 -0.20
C LEU A 323 6.81 -8.79 -0.30
N GLU A 324 5.72 -9.48 0.02
CA GLU A 324 4.37 -8.94 -0.06
C GLU A 324 4.19 -7.72 0.84
N GLU A 325 4.72 -7.75 2.08
CA GLU A 325 4.70 -6.60 2.98
C GLU A 325 5.52 -5.42 2.41
N THR A 326 6.69 -5.69 1.80
CA THR A 326 7.48 -4.66 1.12
C THR A 326 6.74 -4.08 -0.09
N ILE A 327 6.08 -4.91 -0.90
CA ILE A 327 5.29 -4.46 -2.05
C ILE A 327 4.19 -3.49 -1.58
N GLU A 328 3.45 -3.83 -0.52
CA GLU A 328 2.39 -2.97 -0.02
C GLU A 328 2.92 -1.69 0.64
N ALA A 329 4.05 -1.77 1.34
CA ALA A 329 4.74 -0.59 1.88
C ALA A 329 5.17 0.38 0.77
N LEU A 330 5.77 -0.15 -0.31
CA LEU A 330 6.21 0.64 -1.44
C LEU A 330 5.00 1.18 -2.23
N ALA A 331 3.95 0.38 -2.44
CA ALA A 331 2.74 0.82 -3.11
C ALA A 331 2.03 1.97 -2.38
N ALA A 332 1.94 1.91 -1.05
CA ALA A 332 1.36 2.98 -0.25
C ALA A 332 2.15 4.30 -0.38
N GLN A 333 3.48 4.23 -0.28
CA GLN A 333 4.37 5.39 -0.45
C GLN A 333 4.31 5.95 -1.87
N THR A 334 4.26 5.07 -2.87
CA THR A 334 4.14 5.43 -4.29
C THR A 334 2.85 6.16 -4.58
N ARG A 335 1.73 5.64 -4.10
CA ARG A 335 0.42 6.28 -4.26
C ARG A 335 0.42 7.68 -3.62
N ALA A 336 0.92 7.80 -2.40
CA ALA A 336 1.02 9.10 -1.72
C ALA A 336 1.87 10.10 -2.52
N TRP A 337 3.03 9.68 -3.04
CA TRP A 337 3.85 10.54 -3.89
C TRP A 337 3.14 10.94 -5.19
N ARG A 338 2.52 10.00 -5.91
CA ARG A 338 1.82 10.27 -7.18
C ARG A 338 0.70 11.29 -7.01
N GLU A 339 -0.09 11.15 -5.95
CA GLU A 339 -1.20 12.08 -5.66
C GLU A 339 -0.71 13.45 -5.15
N ASP A 340 0.38 13.49 -4.38
CA ASP A 340 0.73 14.69 -3.59
C ASP A 340 1.91 15.51 -4.14
N HIS A 341 2.75 14.97 -5.02
CA HIS A 341 3.98 15.65 -5.46
C HIS A 341 3.74 17.00 -6.17
N ARG A 342 2.57 17.18 -6.80
CA ARG A 342 2.16 18.48 -7.41
C ARG A 342 1.69 19.51 -6.37
N GLY A 343 1.44 19.05 -5.14
CA GLY A 343 0.88 19.79 -4.01
C GLY A 343 -0.63 19.98 -4.12
N TRP A 344 -1.25 20.37 -3.02
CA TRP A 344 -2.71 20.51 -2.93
C TRP A 344 -3.14 21.91 -2.53
N VAL A 345 -4.32 22.31 -3.00
CA VAL A 345 -5.15 23.35 -2.36
C VAL A 345 -6.29 22.68 -1.62
N ALA A 346 -6.59 23.11 -0.41
CA ALA A 346 -7.62 22.53 0.44
C ALA A 346 -8.62 23.58 0.94
N SER A 347 -9.89 23.43 0.57
CA SER A 347 -10.99 24.31 0.96
C SER A 347 -11.85 23.70 2.08
N SER A 348 -12.49 24.56 2.86
CA SER A 348 -13.45 24.19 3.91
C SER A 348 -12.87 23.27 5.01
N MET A 349 -11.55 23.34 5.22
CA MET A 349 -10.85 22.58 6.25
C MET A 349 -10.88 23.32 7.59
N ARG A 350 -11.47 22.68 8.62
CA ARG A 350 -11.43 23.19 10.00
C ARG A 350 -9.98 23.43 10.43
N MET A 351 -9.71 24.52 11.15
CA MET A 351 -8.34 24.91 11.56
C MET A 351 -7.55 23.77 12.23
N TRP A 352 -8.19 23.01 13.13
CA TRP A 352 -7.53 21.90 13.83
C TRP A 352 -7.16 20.73 12.89
N LYS A 353 -7.85 20.56 11.76
CA LYS A 353 -7.57 19.53 10.74
C LYS A 353 -6.39 19.92 9.84
N ARG A 354 -6.00 21.20 9.78
CA ARG A 354 -4.95 21.68 8.86
C ARG A 354 -3.60 21.02 9.13
N LYS A 355 -3.21 20.85 10.41
CA LYS A 355 -1.93 20.19 10.75
C LYS A 355 -1.93 18.70 10.34
N PRO A 356 -2.93 17.87 10.71
CA PRO A 356 -3.02 16.51 10.18
C PRO A 356 -3.04 16.44 8.65
N LEU A 357 -3.81 17.30 7.98
CA LEU A 357 -3.84 17.33 6.50
C LEU A 357 -2.48 17.68 5.89
N GLN A 358 -1.72 18.56 6.52
CA GLN A 358 -0.36 18.87 6.12
C GLN A 358 0.59 17.67 6.29
N GLN A 359 0.34 16.77 7.25
CA GLN A 359 1.09 15.53 7.41
C GLN A 359 0.69 14.46 6.38
N PHE A 360 -0.59 14.38 6.02
CA PHE A 360 -1.07 13.42 5.01
C PHE A 360 -0.67 13.79 3.59
N PHE A 361 -0.88 15.06 3.21
CA PHE A 361 -0.84 15.52 1.82
C PHE A 361 0.29 16.51 1.54
N GLY A 362 1.01 16.94 2.58
CA GLY A 362 1.97 18.04 2.51
C GLY A 362 3.43 17.62 2.56
N THR A 363 3.73 16.31 2.52
CA THR A 363 5.08 15.74 2.67
C THR A 363 6.02 16.17 1.56
N PHE A 364 5.56 16.14 0.30
CA PHE A 364 6.38 16.49 -0.86
C PHE A 364 6.26 17.97 -1.24
N LYS A 365 5.07 18.55 -1.08
CA LYS A 365 4.82 19.96 -1.34
C LYS A 365 3.72 20.47 -0.40
N PRO A 366 3.92 21.62 0.27
CA PRO A 366 2.96 22.06 1.28
C PRO A 366 1.54 22.29 0.75
N VAL A 367 0.54 21.93 1.57
CA VAL A 367 -0.88 22.16 1.29
C VAL A 367 -1.19 23.64 1.49
N ILE A 368 -1.87 24.24 0.52
CA ILE A 368 -2.37 25.61 0.61
C ILE A 368 -3.82 25.55 1.08
N PHE A 369 -4.18 26.32 2.10
CA PHE A 369 -5.56 26.41 2.58
C PHE A 369 -6.22 27.69 2.06
N GLU A 370 -7.15 27.54 1.12
CA GLU A 370 -7.91 28.64 0.52
C GLU A 370 -9.38 28.22 0.42
N ASN A 371 -10.28 29.04 0.95
CA ASN A 371 -11.71 28.71 1.01
C ASN A 371 -12.49 29.30 -0.17
N ASP A 372 -11.98 30.32 -0.85
CA ASP A 372 -12.61 30.89 -2.04
C ASP A 372 -12.34 29.98 -3.26
N PRO A 373 -13.37 29.39 -3.88
CA PRO A 373 -13.22 28.51 -5.04
C PRO A 373 -12.46 29.14 -6.21
N GLY A 374 -12.69 30.43 -6.46
CA GLY A 374 -12.07 31.15 -7.56
C GLY A 374 -10.57 31.33 -7.36
N LYS A 375 -10.14 31.69 -6.15
CA LYS A 375 -8.73 31.79 -5.77
C LYS A 375 -8.07 30.42 -5.73
N ALA A 376 -8.74 29.41 -5.19
CA ALA A 376 -8.22 28.05 -5.12
C ALA A 376 -7.85 27.51 -6.52
N ARG A 377 -8.74 27.68 -7.50
CA ARG A 377 -8.49 27.28 -8.90
C ARG A 377 -7.31 28.02 -9.55
N LYS A 378 -7.16 29.32 -9.27
CA LYS A 378 -6.07 30.15 -9.82
C LYS A 378 -4.67 29.72 -9.36
N VAL A 379 -4.55 28.91 -8.31
CA VAL A 379 -3.25 28.39 -7.84
C VAL A 379 -2.67 27.36 -8.81
N GLY A 380 -3.49 26.70 -9.65
CA GLY A 380 -3.02 25.73 -10.64
C GLY A 380 -2.48 24.43 -10.03
N ARG A 381 -3.03 23.99 -8.89
CA ARG A 381 -2.72 22.71 -8.23
C ARG A 381 -3.98 21.86 -8.12
N PRO A 382 -3.84 20.52 -7.97
CA PRO A 382 -4.92 19.67 -7.49
C PRO A 382 -5.66 20.30 -6.30
N TRP A 383 -6.99 20.18 -6.31
CA TRP A 383 -7.86 20.87 -5.37
C TRP A 383 -8.74 19.88 -4.64
N MET A 384 -8.86 20.04 -3.32
CA MET A 384 -9.70 19.22 -2.45
C MET A 384 -10.61 20.07 -1.56
N VAL A 385 -11.74 19.49 -1.15
CA VAL A 385 -12.70 20.09 -0.22
C VAL A 385 -13.18 19.05 0.78
N TRP A 386 -13.44 19.45 2.04
CA TRP A 386 -14.11 18.55 2.98
C TRP A 386 -15.53 18.22 2.48
N ALA A 387 -15.84 16.95 2.28
CA ALA A 387 -17.00 16.50 1.50
C ALA A 387 -18.32 17.12 1.99
N GLY A 388 -18.60 17.03 3.30
CA GLY A 388 -19.82 17.61 3.91
C GLY A 388 -19.87 19.14 3.95
N LYS A 389 -18.89 19.84 3.37
CA LYS A 389 -18.81 21.31 3.25
C LYS A 389 -18.61 21.77 1.81
N ALA A 390 -18.70 20.86 0.83
CA ALA A 390 -18.72 21.23 -0.57
C ALA A 390 -19.95 22.12 -0.87
N GLN A 391 -19.73 23.14 -1.68
CA GLN A 391 -20.74 24.11 -2.11
C GLN A 391 -20.65 24.33 -3.62
N VAL A 392 -21.59 25.08 -4.20
CA VAL A 392 -21.52 25.56 -5.59
C VAL A 392 -20.12 26.16 -5.85
N GLY A 393 -19.48 25.75 -6.95
CA GLY A 393 -18.11 26.12 -7.29
C GLY A 393 -17.04 25.07 -6.98
N HIS A 394 -17.36 24.03 -6.18
CA HIS A 394 -16.44 22.91 -5.86
C HIS A 394 -16.55 21.70 -6.81
N GLY A 395 -17.18 21.85 -7.99
CA GLY A 395 -17.43 20.73 -8.91
C GLY A 395 -16.17 19.95 -9.33
N ASP A 396 -15.04 20.65 -9.45
CA ASP A 396 -13.76 20.09 -9.89
C ASP A 396 -12.85 19.68 -8.71
N ALA A 397 -13.31 19.82 -7.46
CA ALA A 397 -12.55 19.49 -6.26
C ALA A 397 -12.76 18.04 -5.85
N CYS A 398 -11.69 17.34 -5.50
CA CYS A 398 -11.79 16.04 -4.84
C CYS A 398 -12.45 16.19 -3.45
N ARG A 399 -13.37 15.31 -3.11
CA ARG A 399 -14.04 15.28 -1.81
C ARG A 399 -13.22 14.47 -0.83
N VAL A 400 -12.86 15.08 0.30
CA VAL A 400 -12.10 14.44 1.37
C VAL A 400 -12.99 14.21 2.59
N GLU A 401 -12.88 13.03 3.17
CA GLU A 401 -13.60 12.63 4.39
C GLU A 401 -12.71 11.70 5.25
N ASP A 402 -13.12 11.47 6.50
CA ASP A 402 -12.46 10.48 7.34
C ASP A 402 -12.65 9.07 6.76
N GLY A 403 -11.60 8.25 6.80
CA GLY A 403 -11.66 6.84 6.41
C GLY A 403 -12.41 5.96 7.43
N PHE A 404 -12.64 4.69 7.06
CA PHE A 404 -13.44 3.77 7.87
C PHE A 404 -12.72 3.27 9.13
N ILE A 405 -11.39 3.15 9.09
CA ILE A 405 -10.54 2.85 10.26
C ILE A 405 -9.84 4.14 10.69
N ARG A 406 -10.44 4.84 11.66
CA ARG A 406 -10.12 6.26 11.92
C ARG A 406 -9.20 6.49 13.10
N SER A 407 -9.58 6.03 14.30
CA SER A 407 -8.87 6.31 15.56
C SER A 407 -9.41 5.47 16.75
N HIS A 408 -8.78 5.56 17.92
CA HIS A 408 -9.38 5.18 19.21
C HIS A 408 -9.92 6.45 19.88
N GLY A 409 -11.20 6.47 20.24
CA GLY A 409 -11.91 7.67 20.73
C GLY A 409 -12.76 8.37 19.65
N LEU A 410 -13.69 9.22 20.10
CA LEU A 410 -14.66 9.91 19.24
C LEU A 410 -13.99 11.04 18.43
N GLY A 411 -14.58 11.36 17.27
CA GLY A 411 -14.16 12.53 16.47
C GLY A 411 -14.25 13.86 17.23
N ALA A 412 -15.14 13.94 18.23
CA ALA A 412 -15.30 15.06 19.16
C ALA A 412 -14.08 15.28 20.09
N GLU A 413 -13.20 14.29 20.24
CA GLU A 413 -11.96 14.39 21.02
C GLU A 413 -10.80 15.02 20.22
N LEU A 414 -11.04 15.39 18.96
CA LEU A 414 -10.08 16.05 18.06
C LEU A 414 -8.78 15.25 17.88
N ILE A 415 -8.91 13.93 17.85
CA ILE A 415 -7.82 12.97 17.59
C ILE A 415 -7.49 13.01 16.10
N PRO A 416 -6.19 13.13 15.73
CA PRO A 416 -5.74 13.08 14.35
C PRO A 416 -6.23 11.80 13.64
N PRO A 417 -6.74 11.89 12.40
CA PRO A 417 -7.16 10.71 11.65
C PRO A 417 -5.95 9.85 11.29
N LEU A 418 -6.12 8.53 11.35
CA LEU A 418 -5.16 7.55 10.81
C LEU A 418 -5.45 7.20 9.34
N SER A 419 -6.65 7.55 8.88
CA SER A 419 -7.13 7.26 7.54
C SER A 419 -7.97 8.40 6.99
N LEU A 420 -7.74 8.74 5.72
CA LEU A 420 -8.52 9.70 4.95
C LEU A 420 -8.88 9.10 3.60
N VAL A 421 -10.05 9.46 3.09
CA VAL A 421 -10.46 9.14 1.71
C VAL A 421 -10.40 10.41 0.88
N THR A 422 -10.06 10.26 -0.41
CA THR A 422 -10.06 11.33 -1.40
C THR A 422 -10.81 10.80 -2.62
N ASP A 423 -11.97 11.38 -2.90
CA ASP A 423 -12.90 10.90 -3.93
C ASP A 423 -13.09 11.98 -5.01
N ASP A 424 -12.70 11.64 -6.23
CA ASP A 424 -12.72 12.52 -7.39
C ASP A 424 -14.03 12.40 -8.21
N LEU A 425 -14.96 11.53 -7.82
CA LEU A 425 -16.26 11.36 -8.48
C LEU A 425 -17.41 11.89 -7.63
N GLY A 426 -17.45 11.48 -6.36
CA GLY A 426 -18.55 11.73 -5.43
C GLY A 426 -18.05 11.58 -4.00
N ILE A 427 -18.79 10.90 -3.14
CA ILE A 427 -18.32 10.47 -1.81
C ILE A 427 -19.09 9.23 -1.36
N TYR A 428 -18.45 8.32 -0.62
CA TYR A 428 -19.00 7.00 -0.30
C TYR A 428 -20.40 6.97 0.33
N TYR A 429 -20.77 7.98 1.11
CA TYR A 429 -22.05 8.02 1.82
C TYR A 429 -23.20 8.60 1.00
N ASP A 430 -22.92 9.20 -0.16
CA ASP A 430 -23.91 9.87 -1.00
C ASP A 430 -24.32 8.96 -2.18
N PRO A 431 -25.46 8.27 -2.11
CA PRO A 431 -25.93 7.40 -3.18
C PRO A 431 -26.56 8.16 -4.36
N SER A 432 -26.71 9.49 -4.31
CA SER A 432 -27.34 10.26 -5.39
C SER A 432 -26.49 10.29 -6.67
N CYS A 433 -25.17 10.11 -6.55
CA CYS A 433 -24.22 10.09 -7.66
C CYS A 433 -23.17 8.98 -7.49
N PRO A 434 -22.50 8.55 -8.58
CA PRO A 434 -21.40 7.60 -8.48
C PRO A 434 -20.25 8.10 -7.60
N SER A 435 -19.63 7.20 -6.84
CA SER A 435 -18.41 7.50 -6.07
C SER A 435 -17.22 6.67 -6.54
N ARG A 436 -15.99 7.12 -6.21
CA ARG A 436 -14.78 6.33 -6.49
C ARG A 436 -14.80 5.00 -5.74
N LEU A 437 -15.42 4.93 -4.56
CA LEU A 437 -15.61 3.67 -3.85
C LEU A 437 -16.51 2.69 -4.61
N GLU A 438 -17.63 3.15 -5.18
CA GLU A 438 -18.49 2.27 -5.99
C GLU A 438 -17.71 1.68 -7.18
N LYS A 439 -16.81 2.44 -7.79
CA LYS A 439 -15.91 1.94 -8.85
C LYS A 439 -14.92 0.90 -8.36
N TRP A 440 -14.40 1.04 -7.15
CA TRP A 440 -13.57 0.00 -6.55
C TRP A 440 -14.37 -1.25 -6.20
N ILE A 441 -15.60 -1.11 -5.68
CA ILE A 441 -16.46 -2.26 -5.38
C ILE A 441 -16.79 -3.04 -6.66
N GLU A 442 -17.16 -2.35 -7.74
CA GLU A 442 -17.35 -2.94 -9.08
C GLU A 442 -16.08 -3.68 -9.55
N ALA A 443 -14.91 -3.04 -9.44
CA ALA A 443 -13.63 -3.63 -9.86
C ALA A 443 -13.20 -4.84 -8.98
N ARG A 444 -13.67 -4.91 -7.74
CA ARG A 444 -13.38 -6.00 -6.78
C ARG A 444 -14.49 -7.05 -6.67
N ALA A 445 -15.47 -7.01 -7.58
CA ALA A 445 -16.41 -8.12 -7.75
C ALA A 445 -15.69 -9.44 -8.08
N THR A 446 -14.59 -9.36 -8.84
CA THR A 446 -13.69 -10.50 -9.08
C THR A 446 -12.33 -10.22 -8.45
N LEU A 447 -12.00 -10.97 -7.40
CA LEU A 447 -10.68 -10.91 -6.75
C LEU A 447 -9.72 -11.94 -7.33
N ARG A 448 -8.46 -11.51 -7.52
CA ARG A 448 -7.36 -12.46 -7.67
C ARG A 448 -7.13 -13.23 -6.36
N PRO A 449 -6.50 -14.42 -6.41
CA PRO A 449 -6.23 -15.21 -5.20
C PRO A 449 -5.42 -14.47 -4.13
N ASP A 450 -4.43 -13.66 -4.52
CA ASP A 450 -3.61 -12.85 -3.60
C ASP A 450 -4.44 -11.77 -2.89
N GLN A 451 -5.32 -11.10 -3.63
CA GLN A 451 -6.21 -10.06 -3.10
C GLN A 451 -7.23 -10.65 -2.12
N ARG A 452 -7.83 -11.81 -2.46
CA ARG A 452 -8.77 -12.52 -1.59
C ARG A 452 -8.10 -12.93 -0.27
N GLU A 453 -6.90 -13.51 -0.34
CA GLU A 453 -6.18 -13.92 0.85
C GLU A 453 -5.78 -12.72 1.74
N ARG A 454 -5.36 -11.61 1.13
CA ARG A 454 -5.08 -10.36 1.87
C ARG A 454 -6.33 -9.83 2.57
N ALA A 455 -7.46 -9.74 1.87
CA ALA A 455 -8.72 -9.27 2.44
C ALA A 455 -9.20 -10.18 3.57
N ARG A 456 -9.11 -11.50 3.41
CA ARG A 456 -9.45 -12.48 4.46
C ARG A 456 -8.60 -12.30 5.71
N ARG A 457 -7.28 -12.18 5.57
CA ARG A 457 -6.37 -11.90 6.71
C ARG A 457 -6.69 -10.58 7.40
N LEU A 458 -7.07 -9.56 6.63
CA LEU A 458 -7.47 -8.27 7.18
C LEU A 458 -8.78 -8.39 7.98
N ILE A 459 -9.78 -9.11 7.46
CA ILE A 459 -11.03 -9.42 8.19
C ILE A 459 -10.71 -10.15 9.49
N ASP A 460 -9.94 -11.24 9.41
CA ASP A 460 -9.56 -12.04 10.57
C ASP A 460 -8.86 -11.18 11.64
N SER A 461 -7.95 -10.31 11.23
CA SER A 461 -7.23 -9.39 12.13
C SER A 461 -8.15 -8.35 12.77
N LEU A 462 -9.06 -7.73 12.02
CA LEU A 462 -10.03 -6.76 12.52
C LEU A 462 -11.00 -7.38 13.52
N VAL A 463 -11.49 -8.59 13.24
CA VAL A 463 -12.40 -9.32 14.11
C VAL A 463 -11.68 -9.74 15.39
N ALA A 464 -10.51 -10.36 15.28
CA ALA A 464 -9.75 -10.84 16.44
C ALA A 464 -9.31 -9.70 17.39
N SER A 465 -8.97 -8.53 16.84
CA SER A 465 -8.58 -7.35 17.62
C SER A 465 -9.76 -6.50 18.10
N ARG A 466 -11.00 -6.87 17.73
CA ARG A 466 -12.23 -6.10 18.00
C ARG A 466 -12.15 -4.63 17.57
N ILE A 467 -11.39 -4.35 16.51
CA ILE A 467 -11.22 -2.98 16.02
C ILE A 467 -12.52 -2.50 15.37
N SER A 468 -12.86 -1.23 15.65
CA SER A 468 -13.95 -0.47 15.04
C SER A 468 -13.50 0.94 14.65
N LYS A 469 -14.38 1.74 14.03
CA LYS A 469 -14.05 3.15 13.67
C LYS A 469 -13.57 3.99 14.85
N TYR A 470 -14.14 3.76 16.04
CA TYR A 470 -13.87 4.54 17.25
C TYR A 470 -13.22 3.74 18.39
N ASN A 471 -13.20 2.39 18.33
CA ASN A 471 -12.59 1.52 19.34
C ASN A 471 -12.98 1.87 20.80
N LEU A 472 -14.27 2.12 21.06
CA LEU A 472 -14.77 2.55 22.36
C LEU A 472 -14.79 1.39 23.36
N ALA A 473 -14.35 1.63 24.60
CA ALA A 473 -14.55 0.71 25.71
C ALA A 473 -15.97 0.87 26.29
N GLY A 474 -16.61 -0.24 26.67
CA GLY A 474 -17.95 -0.22 27.24
C GLY A 474 -18.33 -1.54 27.91
N THR A 475 -19.35 -1.52 28.76
CA THR A 475 -19.90 -2.73 29.41
C THR A 475 -21.03 -3.31 28.58
N THR A 476 -20.97 -4.59 28.29
CA THR A 476 -22.04 -5.32 27.60
C THR A 476 -22.78 -6.19 28.62
N ASP A 477 -23.80 -5.61 29.26
CA ASP A 477 -24.67 -6.37 30.16
C ASP A 477 -25.94 -6.82 29.42
N LEU A 478 -25.96 -8.11 29.09
CA LEU A 478 -27.09 -8.78 28.44
C LEU A 478 -27.83 -9.71 29.41
N LYS A 479 -27.56 -9.62 30.72
CA LYS A 479 -28.19 -10.50 31.71
C LYS A 479 -29.69 -10.20 31.85
N GLY A 480 -30.47 -11.27 32.03
CA GLY A 480 -31.90 -11.19 32.25
C GLY A 480 -32.72 -10.83 31.00
N LEU A 481 -32.11 -10.87 29.81
CA LEU A 481 -32.87 -10.89 28.56
C LEU A 481 -33.53 -12.27 28.37
N PRO A 482 -34.75 -12.33 27.80
CA PRO A 482 -35.38 -13.60 27.49
C PRO A 482 -34.56 -14.38 26.43
N GLU A 483 -34.83 -15.68 26.29
CA GLU A 483 -34.30 -16.43 25.17
C GLU A 483 -35.03 -16.02 23.88
N GLY A 484 -34.30 -15.80 22.80
CA GLY A 484 -34.89 -15.39 21.53
C GLY A 484 -33.88 -14.78 20.56
N ARG A 485 -34.38 -14.39 19.40
CA ARG A 485 -33.58 -13.72 18.36
C ARG A 485 -33.23 -12.30 18.80
N LEU A 486 -31.95 -11.99 18.86
CA LEU A 486 -31.43 -10.68 19.26
C LEU A 486 -31.15 -9.81 18.04
N ILE A 487 -31.76 -8.62 18.01
CA ILE A 487 -31.58 -7.63 16.95
C ILE A 487 -30.96 -6.38 17.55
N LEU A 488 -29.81 -5.95 17.00
CA LEU A 488 -29.19 -4.68 17.35
C LEU A 488 -29.68 -3.57 16.41
N VAL A 489 -30.19 -2.49 16.99
CA VAL A 489 -30.52 -1.24 16.29
C VAL A 489 -29.55 -0.16 16.78
N PRO A 490 -28.55 0.24 15.98
CA PRO A 490 -27.67 1.34 16.34
C PRO A 490 -28.34 2.67 16.04
N GLY A 491 -28.47 3.49 17.07
CA GLY A 491 -28.79 4.90 16.94
C GLY A 491 -27.72 5.62 16.12
N GLN A 492 -28.16 6.61 15.36
CA GLN A 492 -27.34 7.43 14.49
C GLN A 492 -27.57 8.91 14.79
N VAL A 493 -26.65 9.76 14.32
CA VAL A 493 -26.84 11.20 14.36
C VAL A 493 -27.77 11.60 13.20
N GLU A 494 -28.99 12.04 13.49
CA GLU A 494 -30.05 12.25 12.48
C GLU A 494 -29.68 13.33 11.46
N ASP A 495 -28.83 14.28 11.83
CA ASP A 495 -28.36 15.36 10.97
C ASP A 495 -27.07 15.00 10.18
N ASP A 496 -26.60 13.75 10.25
CA ASP A 496 -25.41 13.28 9.54
C ASP A 496 -25.61 13.31 8.01
N ALA A 497 -24.55 13.63 7.28
CA ALA A 497 -24.60 13.70 5.82
C ALA A 497 -24.99 12.34 5.19
N SER A 498 -24.57 11.23 5.80
CA SER A 498 -24.93 9.88 5.37
C SER A 498 -26.42 9.58 5.51
N ILE A 499 -27.12 10.18 6.49
CA ILE A 499 -28.58 10.06 6.60
C ILE A 499 -29.24 10.98 5.60
N ARG A 500 -28.85 12.26 5.57
CA ARG A 500 -29.46 13.28 4.69
C ARG A 500 -29.42 12.92 3.21
N THR A 501 -28.38 12.22 2.78
CA THR A 501 -28.20 11.80 1.38
C THR A 501 -28.54 10.33 1.16
N GLY A 502 -28.36 9.50 2.19
CA GLY A 502 -28.51 8.05 2.09
C GLY A 502 -29.83 7.48 2.56
N THR A 503 -30.79 8.31 2.98
CA THR A 503 -32.13 7.87 3.41
C THR A 503 -33.22 8.67 2.72
N ASP A 504 -34.40 8.07 2.63
CA ASP A 504 -35.60 8.64 2.03
C ASP A 504 -36.75 8.75 3.04
N ARG A 505 -37.51 7.68 3.27
CA ARG A 505 -38.70 7.61 4.12
C ARG A 505 -38.34 7.42 5.59
N ILE A 506 -37.26 6.69 5.87
CA ILE A 506 -36.80 6.38 7.23
C ILE A 506 -35.48 7.08 7.48
N SER A 507 -35.56 8.26 8.09
CA SER A 507 -34.42 9.14 8.36
C SER A 507 -34.27 9.54 9.83
N THR A 508 -34.99 8.89 10.74
CA THR A 508 -34.94 9.15 12.20
C THR A 508 -34.73 7.85 12.97
N ASN A 509 -34.12 7.93 14.15
CA ASN A 509 -33.90 6.77 15.01
C ASN A 509 -35.23 6.15 15.48
N ARG A 510 -36.25 7.00 15.69
CA ARG A 510 -37.61 6.54 16.04
C ARG A 510 -38.20 5.69 14.92
N ALA A 511 -38.17 6.18 13.68
CA ALA A 511 -38.71 5.46 12.53
C ALA A 511 -37.94 4.15 12.26
N LEU A 512 -36.62 4.15 12.44
CA LEU A 512 -35.80 2.93 12.37
C LEU A 512 -36.25 1.88 13.41
N LEU A 513 -36.50 2.30 14.65
CA LEU A 513 -36.98 1.41 15.71
C LEU A 513 -38.41 0.91 15.47
N GLU A 514 -39.30 1.78 15.00
CA GLU A 514 -40.68 1.42 14.65
C GLU A 514 -40.72 0.36 13.56
N GLU A 515 -39.95 0.55 12.48
CA GLU A 515 -39.86 -0.41 11.39
C GLU A 515 -39.22 -1.73 11.83
N ALA A 516 -38.15 -1.67 12.64
CA ALA A 516 -37.51 -2.86 13.19
C ALA A 516 -38.46 -3.67 14.08
N ARG A 517 -39.25 -3.00 14.94
CA ARG A 517 -40.27 -3.65 15.79
C ARG A 517 -41.42 -4.22 14.97
N ALA A 518 -41.96 -3.44 14.02
CA ALA A 518 -43.07 -3.87 13.18
C ALA A 518 -42.71 -5.12 12.36
N ALA A 519 -41.50 -5.17 11.81
CA ALA A 519 -41.02 -6.31 11.04
C ALA A 519 -40.58 -7.50 11.89
N ASN A 520 -40.30 -7.32 13.19
CA ASN A 520 -39.86 -8.37 14.09
C ASN A 520 -40.60 -8.32 15.45
N PRO A 521 -41.92 -8.63 15.50
CA PRO A 521 -42.72 -8.46 16.71
C PRO A 521 -42.20 -9.26 17.91
N GLU A 522 -41.74 -10.49 17.68
CA GLU A 522 -41.29 -11.45 18.70
C GLU A 522 -39.77 -11.39 18.98
N ALA A 523 -39.02 -10.55 18.26
CA ALA A 523 -37.58 -10.46 18.47
C ALA A 523 -37.24 -9.54 19.64
N ILE A 524 -36.08 -9.79 20.25
CA ILE A 524 -35.53 -8.95 21.32
C ILE A 524 -34.72 -7.84 20.66
N ILE A 525 -35.24 -6.62 20.70
CA ILE A 525 -34.61 -5.43 20.11
C ILE A 525 -33.75 -4.74 21.15
N LEU A 526 -32.46 -4.69 20.86
CA LEU A 526 -31.45 -3.96 21.60
C LEU A 526 -31.20 -2.63 20.89
N TYR A 527 -31.59 -1.52 21.49
CA TYR A 527 -31.25 -0.19 20.98
C TYR A 527 -29.96 0.31 21.60
N LYS A 528 -28.99 0.65 20.76
CA LYS A 528 -27.76 1.31 21.21
C LYS A 528 -27.71 2.75 20.70
N PRO A 529 -27.94 3.76 21.55
CA PRO A 529 -27.81 5.15 21.13
C PRO A 529 -26.41 5.48 20.60
N HIS A 530 -26.32 6.46 19.69
CA HIS A 530 -25.03 6.93 19.17
C HIS A 530 -24.25 7.66 20.27
N PRO A 531 -22.93 7.43 20.43
CA PRO A 531 -22.15 8.03 21.50
C PRO A 531 -22.17 9.58 21.52
N ASP A 532 -22.13 10.24 20.36
CA ASP A 532 -22.26 11.70 20.29
C ASP A 532 -23.67 12.21 20.68
N VAL A 533 -24.71 11.38 20.55
CA VAL A 533 -26.09 11.70 20.99
C VAL A 533 -26.19 11.48 22.50
N GLU A 534 -25.63 10.39 23.02
CA GLU A 534 -25.52 10.13 24.47
C GLU A 534 -24.79 11.26 25.20
N ALA A 535 -23.75 11.82 24.57
CA ALA A 535 -22.99 12.94 25.11
C ALA A 535 -23.70 14.31 24.93
N GLY A 536 -24.89 14.36 24.32
CA GLY A 536 -25.64 15.60 24.07
C GLY A 536 -25.06 16.51 22.99
N LEU A 537 -24.06 16.04 22.23
CA LEU A 537 -23.34 16.83 21.22
C LEU A 537 -24.14 16.99 19.93
N ARG A 538 -25.00 16.01 19.60
CA ARG A 538 -25.68 15.89 18.30
C ARG A 538 -27.16 15.53 18.45
N GLU A 539 -27.92 15.74 17.37
CA GLU A 539 -29.35 15.38 17.27
C GLU A 539 -29.52 13.87 17.03
N GLY A 540 -30.68 13.34 17.43
CA GLY A 540 -31.01 11.92 17.31
C GLY A 540 -31.44 11.24 18.61
N ASN A 541 -31.68 12.00 19.69
CA ASN A 541 -32.23 11.40 20.91
C ASN A 541 -33.69 10.96 20.66
N THR A 542 -34.05 9.77 21.14
CA THR A 542 -35.39 9.21 20.95
C THR A 542 -35.79 8.36 22.16
N ASP A 543 -37.07 8.37 22.51
CA ASP A 543 -37.61 7.46 23.51
C ASP A 543 -37.81 6.08 22.87
N ALA A 544 -36.88 5.18 23.15
CA ALA A 544 -36.88 3.81 22.65
C ALA A 544 -37.63 2.83 23.57
N THR A 545 -38.13 3.26 24.74
CA THR A 545 -38.60 2.37 25.81
C THR A 545 -39.78 1.48 25.39
N ALA A 546 -40.65 1.99 24.51
CA ALA A 546 -41.80 1.24 23.99
C ALA A 546 -41.48 0.36 22.77
N LEU A 547 -40.29 0.52 22.17
CA LEU A 547 -39.92 -0.11 20.89
C LEU A 547 -38.78 -1.12 21.06
N ALA A 548 -37.86 -0.87 21.98
CA ALA A 548 -36.73 -1.71 22.31
C ALA A 548 -36.92 -2.41 23.67
N ASP A 549 -36.56 -3.69 23.74
CA ASP A 549 -36.56 -4.47 24.98
C ASP A 549 -35.41 -4.07 25.92
N ARG A 550 -34.35 -3.49 25.35
CA ARG A 550 -33.24 -2.91 26.13
C ARG A 550 -32.59 -1.75 25.41
N VAL A 551 -32.35 -0.67 26.15
CA VAL A 551 -31.49 0.44 25.74
C VAL A 551 -30.10 0.24 26.35
N LEU A 552 -29.07 0.20 25.51
CA LEU A 552 -27.69 -0.14 25.86
C LEU A 552 -26.78 1.09 25.80
N GLU A 553 -26.97 1.97 26.77
CA GLU A 553 -26.13 3.15 26.93
C GLU A 553 -24.69 2.76 27.26
N ARG A 554 -23.71 3.45 26.67
CA ARG A 554 -22.27 3.25 26.91
C ARG A 554 -21.75 1.81 26.73
N ALA A 555 -22.53 0.94 26.08
CA ALA A 555 -22.07 -0.40 25.72
C ALA A 555 -20.97 -0.39 24.65
N ASP A 556 -20.20 -1.46 24.57
CA ASP A 556 -19.25 -1.67 23.47
C ASP A 556 -20.02 -2.27 22.28
N PRO A 557 -20.15 -1.54 21.15
CA PRO A 557 -20.87 -2.04 19.99
C PRO A 557 -20.22 -3.30 19.39
N MET A 558 -18.90 -3.48 19.48
CA MET A 558 -18.23 -4.65 18.92
C MET A 558 -18.50 -5.89 19.75
N ALA A 559 -18.49 -5.77 21.07
CA ALA A 559 -18.89 -6.86 21.96
C ALA A 559 -20.37 -7.23 21.77
N LEU A 560 -21.25 -6.26 21.49
CA LEU A 560 -22.66 -6.56 21.18
C LEU A 560 -22.82 -7.38 19.90
N LEU A 561 -22.01 -7.10 18.87
CA LEU A 561 -22.03 -7.86 17.62
C LEU A 561 -21.66 -9.33 17.80
N ASP A 562 -20.99 -9.72 18.88
CA ASP A 562 -20.69 -11.13 19.18
C ASP A 562 -21.96 -11.92 19.61
N HIS A 563 -22.99 -11.22 20.09
CA HIS A 563 -24.18 -11.81 20.71
C HIS A 563 -25.47 -11.68 19.89
N VAL A 564 -25.51 -10.80 18.89
CA VAL A 564 -26.73 -10.57 18.10
C VAL A 564 -26.78 -11.41 16.82
N ASP A 565 -28.00 -11.74 16.40
CA ASP A 565 -28.25 -12.46 15.16
C ASP A 565 -28.23 -11.52 13.95
N ARG A 566 -28.81 -10.32 14.12
CA ARG A 566 -28.99 -9.34 13.04
C ARG A 566 -28.77 -7.92 13.51
N VAL A 567 -28.38 -7.06 12.57
CA VAL A 567 -28.30 -5.61 12.76
C VAL A 567 -29.28 -4.92 11.80
N TRP A 568 -30.06 -3.98 12.33
CA TRP A 568 -30.97 -3.14 11.56
C TRP A 568 -30.48 -1.71 11.63
N THR A 569 -30.15 -1.09 10.50
CA THR A 569 -29.59 0.26 10.46
C THR A 569 -30.13 1.05 9.27
N MET A 570 -30.04 2.39 9.33
CA MET A 570 -30.25 3.21 8.13
C MET A 570 -28.98 3.18 7.29
N THR A 571 -27.93 3.83 7.79
CA THR A 571 -26.67 4.07 7.04
C THR A 571 -25.41 3.96 7.90
N SER A 572 -25.53 3.43 9.13
CA SER A 572 -24.43 3.38 10.09
C SER A 572 -23.27 2.54 9.55
N LEU A 573 -22.03 2.95 9.82
CA LEU A 573 -20.87 2.09 9.56
C LEU A 573 -20.95 0.78 10.36
N LEU A 574 -21.70 0.75 11.47
CA LEU A 574 -21.87 -0.47 12.28
C LEU A 574 -22.47 -1.62 11.47
N GLY A 575 -23.28 -1.35 10.44
CA GLY A 575 -23.77 -2.39 9.53
C GLY A 575 -22.62 -3.05 8.76
N PHE A 576 -21.66 -2.29 8.25
CA PHE A 576 -20.45 -2.86 7.63
C PHE A 576 -19.62 -3.66 8.63
N GLU A 577 -19.42 -3.15 9.85
CA GLU A 577 -18.68 -3.85 10.91
C GLU A 577 -19.36 -5.15 11.36
N ALA A 578 -20.69 -5.24 11.22
CA ALA A 578 -21.49 -6.44 11.44
C ALA A 578 -21.30 -7.48 10.32
N LEU A 579 -21.22 -7.03 9.04
CA LEU A 579 -20.88 -7.90 7.92
C LEU A 579 -19.51 -8.58 8.11
N LEU A 580 -18.50 -7.83 8.59
CA LEU A 580 -17.17 -8.39 8.90
C LEU A 580 -17.21 -9.55 9.90
N ARG A 581 -18.23 -9.59 10.76
CA ARG A 581 -18.44 -10.61 11.80
C ARG A 581 -19.46 -11.67 11.40
N GLY A 582 -19.84 -11.72 10.12
CA GLY A 582 -20.81 -12.69 9.60
C GLY A 582 -22.24 -12.49 10.12
N ARG A 583 -22.58 -11.28 10.59
CA ARG A 583 -23.95 -10.96 11.03
C ARG A 583 -24.81 -10.54 9.85
N HIS A 584 -26.08 -10.92 9.90
CA HIS A 584 -27.03 -10.49 8.88
C HIS A 584 -27.37 -9.02 9.09
N VAL A 585 -27.41 -8.24 8.03
CA VAL A 585 -27.61 -6.78 8.10
C VAL A 585 -28.80 -6.39 7.23
N VAL A 586 -29.72 -5.63 7.83
CA VAL A 586 -30.88 -5.03 7.17
C VAL A 586 -30.64 -3.52 7.09
N THR A 587 -30.72 -2.95 5.89
CA THR A 587 -30.53 -1.50 5.67
C THR A 587 -31.82 -0.83 5.23
N LEU A 588 -32.24 0.20 5.97
CA LEU A 588 -33.39 1.06 5.64
C LEU A 588 -32.98 2.32 4.85
N GLY A 589 -31.67 2.56 4.70
CA GLY A 589 -31.11 3.51 3.74
C GLY A 589 -30.19 2.82 2.74
N ALA A 590 -29.39 3.61 2.02
CA ALA A 590 -28.43 3.15 1.01
C ALA A 590 -26.97 3.49 1.38
N PRO A 591 -26.43 2.97 2.50
CA PRO A 591 -25.02 3.12 2.82
C PRO A 591 -24.14 2.49 1.73
N PHE A 592 -22.84 2.80 1.72
CA PHE A 592 -21.94 2.34 0.66
C PHE A 592 -21.91 0.81 0.44
N TYR A 593 -22.24 0.04 1.47
CA TYR A 593 -22.24 -1.42 1.48
C TYR A 593 -23.60 -2.06 1.13
N ALA A 594 -24.65 -1.26 0.90
CA ALA A 594 -25.97 -1.73 0.44
C ALA A 594 -26.06 -1.78 -1.09
N GLY A 595 -26.81 -2.74 -1.64
CA GLY A 595 -26.99 -2.95 -3.08
C GLY A 595 -25.99 -3.92 -3.74
N TRP A 596 -25.21 -4.68 -2.96
CA TRP A 596 -24.14 -5.55 -3.49
C TRP A 596 -24.35 -7.05 -3.18
N GLY A 597 -25.54 -7.43 -2.73
CA GLY A 597 -25.89 -8.82 -2.39
C GLY A 597 -25.44 -9.28 -0.99
N LEU A 598 -24.90 -8.38 -0.16
CA LEU A 598 -24.42 -8.68 1.20
C LEU A 598 -25.41 -8.28 2.32
N THR A 599 -26.45 -7.52 1.97
CA THR A 599 -27.43 -6.94 2.90
C THR A 599 -28.86 -7.26 2.44
N GLU A 600 -29.80 -7.30 3.39
CA GLU A 600 -31.22 -7.19 3.08
C GLU A 600 -31.56 -5.70 2.94
N ASP A 601 -31.61 -5.23 1.69
CA ASP A 601 -31.87 -3.83 1.37
C ASP A 601 -33.39 -3.56 1.37
N ARG A 602 -33.86 -2.81 2.37
CA ARG A 602 -35.27 -2.38 2.48
C ARG A 602 -35.48 -0.92 2.10
N GLY A 603 -34.42 -0.11 2.16
CA GLY A 603 -34.40 1.24 1.58
C GLY A 603 -34.13 1.24 0.08
N GLU A 604 -34.35 2.37 -0.58
CA GLU A 604 -34.06 2.52 -2.01
C GLU A 604 -32.54 2.56 -2.27
N VAL A 605 -32.00 1.48 -2.85
CA VAL A 605 -30.60 1.42 -3.31
C VAL A 605 -30.47 1.85 -4.77
N PRO A 606 -29.39 2.55 -5.16
CA PRO A 606 -29.21 2.98 -6.54
C PRO A 606 -29.19 1.81 -7.53
N PRO A 607 -29.91 1.91 -8.68
CA PRO A 607 -29.92 0.87 -9.71
C PRO A 607 -28.56 0.50 -10.31
N ARG A 608 -27.51 1.29 -10.05
CA ARG A 608 -26.14 1.00 -10.50
C ARG A 608 -25.39 0.03 -9.57
N ARG A 609 -25.86 -0.18 -8.33
CA ARG A 609 -25.34 -1.18 -7.40
C ARG A 609 -26.13 -2.48 -7.63
N ARG A 610 -25.65 -3.31 -8.55
CA ARG A 610 -26.32 -4.58 -8.93
C ARG A 610 -25.35 -5.74 -9.13
N THR A 611 -24.05 -5.48 -9.03
CA THR A 611 -23.05 -6.53 -9.13
C THR A 611 -22.96 -7.25 -7.80
N ASP A 612 -23.05 -8.58 -7.81
CA ASP A 612 -22.81 -9.36 -6.61
C ASP A 612 -21.32 -9.30 -6.25
N VAL A 613 -21.04 -8.99 -4.97
CA VAL A 613 -19.67 -8.88 -4.47
C VAL A 613 -19.50 -9.72 -3.21
N SER A 614 -18.40 -10.46 -3.13
CA SER A 614 -18.02 -11.16 -1.89
C SER A 614 -17.68 -10.18 -0.77
N LEU A 615 -17.79 -10.62 0.50
CA LEU A 615 -17.38 -9.79 1.63
C LEU A 615 -15.91 -9.35 1.50
N GLU A 616 -15.03 -10.24 1.07
CA GLU A 616 -13.62 -9.95 0.79
C GLU A 616 -13.47 -8.87 -0.28
N GLY A 617 -14.31 -8.89 -1.33
CA GLY A 617 -14.31 -7.89 -2.39
C GLY A 617 -14.70 -6.51 -1.89
N LEU A 618 -15.77 -6.44 -1.09
CA LEU A 618 -16.21 -5.20 -0.45
C LEU A 618 -15.14 -4.67 0.51
N VAL A 619 -14.53 -5.53 1.31
CA VAL A 619 -13.45 -5.17 2.23
C VAL A 619 -12.22 -4.67 1.49
N HIS A 620 -11.83 -5.34 0.40
CA HIS A 620 -10.69 -4.91 -0.40
C HIS A 620 -10.93 -3.51 -0.98
N ALA A 621 -12.11 -3.27 -1.57
CA ALA A 621 -12.47 -1.96 -2.09
C ALA A 621 -12.50 -0.89 -0.99
N ALA A 622 -13.19 -1.16 0.12
CA ALA A 622 -13.45 -0.18 1.17
C ALA A 622 -12.26 0.11 2.08
N LEU A 623 -11.41 -0.88 2.37
CA LEU A 623 -10.32 -0.75 3.35
C LEU A 623 -8.91 -0.82 2.75
N ILE A 624 -8.75 -1.23 1.48
CA ILE A 624 -7.43 -1.34 0.84
C ILE A 624 -7.31 -0.33 -0.30
N ASP A 625 -8.24 -0.32 -1.26
CA ASP A 625 -8.12 0.51 -2.45
C ASP A 625 -8.56 1.97 -2.21
N TYR A 626 -9.68 2.17 -1.53
CA TYR A 626 -10.29 3.49 -1.42
C TYR A 626 -9.52 4.45 -0.48
N PRO A 627 -9.32 4.13 0.81
CA PRO A 627 -8.65 5.02 1.76
C PRO A 627 -7.13 5.04 1.61
N ARG A 628 -6.53 6.13 2.10
CA ARG A 628 -5.10 6.24 2.41
C ARG A 628 -4.89 6.18 3.91
N TYR A 629 -3.72 5.68 4.31
CA TYR A 629 -3.33 5.54 5.71
C TYR A 629 -1.98 6.18 5.99
N LEU A 630 -1.84 6.77 7.18
CA LEU A 630 -0.60 7.38 7.65
C LEU A 630 -0.21 6.75 8.99
N ASP A 631 0.97 6.12 9.04
CA ASP A 631 1.47 5.52 10.28
C ASP A 631 1.83 6.63 11.27
N PRO A 632 1.19 6.67 12.46
CA PRO A 632 1.40 7.76 13.42
C PRO A 632 2.78 7.73 14.08
N VAL A 633 3.48 6.59 14.01
CA VAL A 633 4.83 6.43 14.60
C VAL A 633 5.91 6.92 13.64
N THR A 634 5.89 6.44 12.39
CA THR A 634 6.92 6.81 11.39
C THR A 634 6.58 8.08 10.61
N GLY A 635 5.30 8.48 10.55
CA GLY A 635 4.83 9.57 9.69
C GLY A 635 4.83 9.20 8.20
N LEU A 636 4.98 7.93 7.86
CA LEU A 636 5.00 7.44 6.48
C LEU A 636 3.59 7.00 6.04
N ALA A 637 3.30 7.17 4.75
CA ALA A 637 2.17 6.49 4.14
C ALA A 637 2.36 4.97 4.28
N CYS A 638 1.30 4.26 4.67
CA CYS A 638 1.39 2.85 5.03
C CYS A 638 0.20 2.04 4.54
N PRO A 639 0.31 0.70 4.47
CA PRO A 639 -0.82 -0.17 4.20
C PRO A 639 -1.69 -0.35 5.46
N VAL A 640 -2.97 -0.70 5.28
CA VAL A 640 -3.98 -0.78 6.36
C VAL A 640 -3.57 -1.71 7.50
N GLU A 641 -2.82 -2.76 7.21
CA GLU A 641 -2.33 -3.74 8.18
C GLU A 641 -1.42 -3.10 9.23
N VAL A 642 -0.70 -2.03 8.89
CA VAL A 642 0.09 -1.25 9.85
C VAL A 642 -0.84 -0.54 10.82
N ILE A 643 -1.89 0.13 10.33
CA ILE A 643 -2.84 0.84 11.18
C ILE A 643 -3.61 -0.10 12.11
N VAL A 644 -4.02 -1.26 11.60
CA VAL A 644 -4.66 -2.31 12.41
C VAL A 644 -3.73 -2.75 13.54
N ALA A 645 -2.45 -3.00 13.25
CA ALA A 645 -1.47 -3.35 14.28
C ALA A 645 -1.25 -2.23 15.30
N ARG A 646 -1.16 -0.96 14.86
CA ARG A 646 -1.02 0.19 15.77
C ARG A 646 -2.22 0.37 16.68
N LEU A 647 -3.43 0.22 16.15
CA LEU A 647 -4.67 0.29 16.92
C LEU A 647 -4.74 -0.84 17.96
N ALA A 648 -4.41 -2.07 17.57
CA ALA A 648 -4.37 -3.22 18.48
C ALA A 648 -3.32 -3.04 19.60
N ALA A 649 -2.17 -2.44 19.29
CA ALA A 649 -1.11 -2.17 20.27
C ALA A 649 -1.33 -0.89 21.11
N GLY A 650 -2.37 -0.09 20.81
CA GLY A 650 -2.59 1.21 21.46
C GLY A 650 -1.57 2.30 21.09
N GLU A 651 -0.82 2.11 20.01
CA GLU A 651 0.20 3.03 19.49
C GLU A 651 -0.43 4.14 18.61
N ILE A 652 -1.32 4.91 19.22
CA ILE A 652 -2.16 5.90 18.55
C ILE A 652 -1.73 7.35 18.83
N PRO A 653 -2.02 8.31 17.94
CA PRO A 653 -1.83 9.72 18.19
C PRO A 653 -2.58 10.18 19.45
N ARG A 654 -1.87 10.85 20.35
CA ARG A 654 -2.51 11.54 21.48
C ARG A 654 -2.93 12.95 21.05
N PRO A 655 -4.11 13.43 21.46
CA PRO A 655 -4.51 14.81 21.15
C PRO A 655 -3.49 15.80 21.74
N GLY A 656 -3.07 16.76 20.91
CA GLY A 656 -2.19 17.84 21.33
C GLY A 656 -2.82 18.69 22.45
N ARG A 657 -2.01 19.40 23.25
CA ARG A 657 -2.50 20.18 24.41
C ARG A 657 -3.60 21.18 24.02
N GLY A 658 -3.48 21.85 22.86
CA GLY A 658 -4.50 22.76 22.33
C GLY A 658 -5.80 22.06 21.89
N ASN A 659 -5.71 20.89 21.26
CA ASN A 659 -6.88 20.08 20.88
C ASN A 659 -7.63 19.57 22.12
N ARG A 660 -6.92 19.21 23.20
CA ARG A 660 -7.58 18.84 24.46
C ARG A 660 -8.34 20.00 25.08
N PHE A 661 -7.77 21.21 25.05
CA PHE A 661 -8.45 22.40 25.55
C PHE A 661 -9.70 22.74 24.71
N LEU A 662 -9.58 22.70 23.38
CA LEU A 662 -10.70 22.92 22.46
C LEU A 662 -11.79 21.85 22.60
N SER A 663 -11.43 20.57 22.73
CA SER A 663 -12.38 19.48 22.94
C SER A 663 -13.10 19.63 24.29
N LYS A 664 -12.38 19.99 25.36
CA LYS A 664 -12.99 20.31 26.67
C LYS A 664 -13.94 21.50 26.57
N LEU A 665 -13.56 22.55 25.84
CA LEU A 665 -14.42 23.72 25.64
C LEU A 665 -15.66 23.37 24.81
N GLN A 666 -15.52 22.52 23.78
CA GLN A 666 -16.64 21.98 23.01
C GLN A 666 -17.59 21.16 23.90
N GLY A 667 -17.06 20.28 24.74
CA GLY A 667 -17.87 19.50 25.70
C GLY A 667 -18.58 20.38 26.73
N LEU A 668 -17.88 21.38 27.28
CA LEU A 668 -18.46 22.35 28.22
C LEU A 668 -19.57 23.19 27.56
N LEU A 669 -19.33 23.74 26.37
CA LEU A 669 -20.34 24.52 25.64
C LEU A 669 -21.50 23.66 25.15
N ALA A 670 -21.26 22.40 24.78
CA ALA A 670 -22.32 21.47 24.39
C ALA A 670 -23.21 21.05 25.58
N SER A 671 -22.65 20.92 26.79
CA SER A 671 -23.43 20.71 28.02
C SER A 671 -24.37 21.89 28.32
N GLN A 672 -24.05 23.07 27.80
CA GLN A 672 -24.84 24.30 27.90
C GLN A 672 -25.76 24.52 26.69
N ALA A 673 -25.83 23.60 25.72
CA ALA A 673 -26.60 23.77 24.49
C ALA A 673 -28.10 24.00 24.72
N HIS A 674 -28.64 23.54 25.86
CA HIS A 674 -30.02 23.77 26.28
C HIS A 674 -30.37 25.26 26.47
N LEU A 675 -29.38 26.14 26.66
CA LEU A 675 -29.57 27.59 26.77
C LEU A 675 -29.78 28.29 25.42
N TRP A 676 -29.48 27.62 24.30
CA TRP A 676 -29.41 28.23 22.96
C TRP A 676 -30.25 27.44 21.93
N ARG A 677 -30.73 26.23 22.27
CA ARG A 677 -31.59 25.37 21.44
C ARG A 677 -33.11 25.55 21.70
N ARG A 678 -33.51 26.50 22.56
CA ARG A 678 -34.90 26.96 22.62
C ARG A 678 -35.06 28.19 21.71
N GLY A 679 -35.40 27.92 20.47
CA GLY A 679 -35.82 28.89 19.45
C GLY A 679 -36.72 28.18 18.47
#